data_AF-A0A1R3IEA5-F1
#
_entry.id   AF-A0A1R3IEA5-F1
#
_cell.length_a   1.000
_cell.length_b   1.000
_cell.length_c   1.000
_cell.angle_alpha   90.00
_cell.angle_beta   90.00
_cell.angle_gamma   90.00
#
_symmetry.space_group_name_H-M   'P 1'
#
loop_
_entity.id
_entity.type
_entity.pdbx_description
1 polymer ?
#
loop_
_entity_poly.entity_id
_entity_poly.type
_entity_poly.pdbx_seq_one_letter_code
_entity_poly.pdbx_strand_id
1 'polypeptide(L)'
;MSTVRFDSTTKYYATSSLVVGYALCSSLLAVINKFAITKFNYPGLLTALQYLTSALGVWVLGRFGFLHHDPFTLDIAKKFLPAAFVFYLAIFTNTNLLRHANVDTFIVFRSLTPLLVAIADTAFRRQPCPSKLTFLSLVIILGGAVGYVATDSAFTLTAYSWAVAYLVTITTEMVYIKHMVMNLGLNTWGFVFYNNLLSLMMAPIFWVLTGEYREVFDALGANAGNWFEPVAFTAVSLSCLFGLLISFFGFAARRAISATAFTVTGVVNKFLTVVINVLIWDKHATPFGLVCLLFTLAGGVLYQQSVTGPPRESTASKQTNDQNEDGDVEQNQSVPDTNNNNNPLGFCLLPSELIQSILFSLALPEIIRMKLVNKFLAYVISDQNFIRECNLRSRSATWLFVYKKRWRRDAIIHGFSDQSNCWFKISVEDLIKQVVLYPGEDVYLLTASGNVFLFASNSQKAVFAFNLVTKAVKKIPPCPLGPRGTSSWRRSGMKLVPQGSGSGNFRFLFVEMVENRPVLFEYDLEIDKWQSTEAREVLHENLPGNDCMFLNVVNGPYESLVVAVGSEYKNFPMILRPRLGNRGQQSSTAFSWVHINDRKHVYGDGHMMIMRSRGIDDDNVDRRVKMVSSIEIWGISINSGNWEYVSNVPSDIMEQIGKPYGVMIGCLEARNGIVRAVLMSNFKGSWDIIWLTYDKKSGLWTWVPLPDCKMMGSNLAGITFSSGLSLT
;
A
#
# COMPACT_ATOMS: atom_id res chain seq x y z
N MET A 1 3.73 -3.55 37.09
CA MET A 1 4.91 -3.54 36.21
C MET A 1 4.50 -2.84 34.92
N SER A 2 5.01 -1.64 34.71
CA SER A 2 4.55 -0.65 33.72
C SER A 2 4.90 -1.08 32.30
N THR A 3 3.90 -1.40 31.49
CA THR A 3 4.05 -1.68 30.05
C THR A 3 4.17 -0.36 29.29
N VAL A 4 5.37 -0.11 28.78
CA VAL A 4 5.77 1.05 27.98
C VAL A 4 4.93 1.14 26.69
N ARG A 5 4.33 2.32 26.44
CA ARG A 5 3.74 2.74 25.16
C ARG A 5 4.80 2.62 24.06
N PHE A 6 4.66 1.65 23.17
CA PHE A 6 5.46 1.58 21.93
C PHE A 6 4.68 2.28 20.80
N ASP A 7 4.72 3.62 20.85
CA ASP A 7 4.05 4.54 19.92
C ASP A 7 4.72 4.59 18.53
N SER A 8 4.05 5.17 17.54
CA SER A 8 4.46 5.39 16.14
C SER A 8 5.87 5.96 15.93
N THR A 9 6.40 6.67 16.92
CA THR A 9 7.82 7.07 17.04
C THR A 9 8.75 5.86 16.92
N THR A 10 8.41 4.73 17.55
CA THR A 10 9.23 3.50 17.49
C THR A 10 9.33 2.94 16.08
N LYS A 11 8.28 3.00 15.26
CA LYS A 11 8.37 2.54 13.86
C LYS A 11 9.30 3.44 13.04
N TYR A 12 9.26 4.76 13.28
CA TYR A 12 10.19 5.71 12.67
C TYR A 12 11.64 5.47 13.15
N TYR A 13 11.86 5.34 14.46
CA TYR A 13 13.16 5.02 15.04
C TYR A 13 13.68 3.65 14.61
N ALA A 14 12.81 2.64 14.46
CA ALA A 14 13.19 1.32 13.93
C ALA A 14 13.61 1.40 12.47
N THR A 15 12.88 2.15 11.65
CA THR A 15 13.23 2.34 10.22
C THR A 15 14.52 3.12 10.08
N SER A 16 14.69 4.20 10.86
CA SER A 16 15.92 4.99 10.91
C SER A 16 17.11 4.15 11.41
N SER A 17 16.91 3.33 12.45
CA SER A 17 17.93 2.42 12.97
C SER A 17 18.36 1.37 11.94
N LEU A 18 17.44 0.82 11.15
CA LEU A 18 17.77 -0.10 10.05
C LEU A 18 18.59 0.58 8.94
N VAL A 19 18.26 1.82 8.60
CA VAL A 19 18.97 2.62 7.59
C VAL A 19 20.38 2.96 8.07
N VAL A 20 20.52 3.42 9.31
CA VAL A 20 21.81 3.73 9.93
C VAL A 20 22.65 2.46 10.08
N GLY A 21 22.04 1.35 10.51
CA GLY A 21 22.70 0.05 10.62
C GLY A 21 23.22 -0.45 9.28
N TYR A 22 22.42 -0.35 8.22
CA TYR A 22 22.86 -0.66 6.85
C TYR A 22 24.01 0.26 6.41
N ALA A 23 23.93 1.55 6.72
CA ALA A 23 24.93 2.53 6.31
C ALA A 23 26.30 2.29 6.95
N LEU A 24 26.31 2.04 8.26
CA LEU A 24 27.51 1.71 9.02
C LEU A 24 28.08 0.37 8.59
N CYS A 25 27.25 -0.68 8.47
CA CYS A 25 27.74 -2.00 8.06
C CYS A 25 28.31 -1.98 6.64
N SER A 26 27.66 -1.29 5.71
CA SER A 26 28.08 -1.23 4.31
C SER A 26 29.39 -0.48 4.12
N SER A 27 29.63 0.56 4.92
CA SER A 27 30.85 1.37 4.83
C SER A 27 32.03 0.69 5.53
N LEU A 28 31.81 0.17 6.74
CA LEU A 28 32.83 -0.54 7.52
C LEU A 28 33.27 -1.86 6.85
N LEU A 29 32.33 -2.65 6.30
CA LEU A 29 32.65 -3.94 5.70
C LEU A 29 33.63 -3.81 4.52
N ALA A 30 33.53 -2.75 3.71
CA ALA A 30 34.45 -2.54 2.58
C ALA A 30 35.90 -2.37 3.07
N VAL A 31 36.09 -1.63 4.15
CA VAL A 31 37.42 -1.37 4.75
C VAL A 31 37.92 -2.60 5.51
N ILE A 32 37.05 -3.25 6.29
CA ILE A 32 37.37 -4.50 7.00
C ILE A 32 37.76 -5.60 5.99
N ASN A 33 37.05 -5.73 4.87
CA ASN A 33 37.39 -6.69 3.83
C ASN A 33 38.74 -6.38 3.19
N LYS A 34 39.05 -5.10 2.92
CA LYS A 34 40.38 -4.71 2.41
C LYS A 34 41.48 -5.08 3.42
N PHE A 35 41.29 -4.74 4.69
CA PHE A 35 42.23 -5.07 5.77
C PHE A 35 42.39 -6.59 5.98
N ALA A 36 41.29 -7.34 5.91
CA ALA A 36 41.33 -8.79 5.98
C ALA A 36 42.12 -9.37 4.80
N ILE A 37 41.96 -8.84 3.58
CA ILE A 37 42.71 -9.32 2.40
C ILE A 37 44.21 -9.01 2.49
N THR A 38 44.63 -7.90 3.13
CA THR A 38 46.07 -7.62 3.30
C THR A 38 46.76 -8.56 4.29
N LYS A 39 46.01 -9.11 5.25
CA LYS A 39 46.51 -10.07 6.26
C LYS A 39 46.23 -11.54 5.90
N PHE A 40 45.15 -11.78 5.19
CA PHE A 40 44.64 -13.08 4.77
C PHE A 40 44.37 -13.03 3.27
N ASN A 41 45.39 -13.35 2.47
CA ASN A 41 45.38 -13.17 1.01
C ASN A 41 44.58 -14.24 0.25
N TYR A 42 43.47 -14.72 0.83
CA TYR A 42 42.57 -15.72 0.23
C TYR A 42 41.14 -15.17 0.11
N PRO A 43 40.90 -14.27 -0.86
CA PRO A 43 39.61 -13.61 -1.02
C PRO A 43 38.42 -14.54 -1.27
N GLY A 44 38.59 -15.61 -2.06
CA GLY A 44 37.54 -16.61 -2.28
C GLY A 44 37.18 -17.35 -1.00
N LEU A 45 38.18 -17.74 -0.21
CA LEU A 45 37.99 -18.38 1.10
C LEU A 45 37.33 -17.43 2.12
N LEU A 46 37.73 -16.15 2.16
CA LEU A 46 37.14 -15.15 3.04
C LEU A 46 35.64 -14.98 2.78
N THR A 47 35.22 -14.88 1.51
CA THR A 47 33.81 -14.75 1.15
C THR A 47 33.02 -16.04 1.42
N ALA A 48 33.62 -17.21 1.19
CA ALA A 48 33.02 -18.49 1.58
C ALA A 48 32.78 -18.60 3.09
N LEU A 49 33.73 -18.15 3.91
CA LEU A 49 33.59 -18.09 5.36
C LEU A 49 32.46 -17.14 5.78
N GLN A 50 32.35 -15.95 5.16
CA GLN A 50 31.23 -15.03 5.42
C GLN A 50 29.86 -15.66 5.11
N TYR A 51 29.73 -16.37 3.98
CA TYR A 51 28.49 -17.05 3.63
C TYR A 51 28.17 -18.18 4.59
N LEU A 52 29.18 -18.98 4.96
CA LEU A 52 29.05 -20.06 5.93
C LEU A 52 28.60 -19.54 7.29
N THR A 53 29.27 -18.54 7.85
CA THR A 53 28.90 -17.96 9.15
C THR A 53 27.52 -17.31 9.09
N SER A 54 27.14 -16.71 7.96
CA SER A 54 25.83 -16.11 7.79
C SER A 54 24.71 -17.15 7.73
N ALA A 55 24.87 -18.20 6.93
CA ALA A 55 23.89 -19.29 6.82
C ALA A 55 23.79 -20.09 8.12
N LEU A 56 24.93 -20.46 8.72
CA LEU A 56 25.00 -21.19 9.97
C LEU A 56 24.45 -20.37 11.13
N GLY A 57 24.78 -19.08 11.21
CA GLY A 57 24.27 -18.18 12.25
C GLY A 57 22.74 -18.13 12.25
N VAL A 58 22.11 -17.97 11.08
CA VAL A 58 20.65 -17.97 10.96
C VAL A 58 20.04 -19.33 11.31
N TRP A 59 20.68 -20.43 10.86
CA TRP A 59 20.20 -21.78 11.16
C TRP A 59 20.27 -22.10 12.67
N VAL A 60 21.41 -21.82 13.32
CA VAL A 60 21.63 -22.05 14.75
C VAL A 60 20.70 -21.18 15.60
N LEU A 61 20.66 -19.87 15.36
CA LEU A 61 19.77 -18.96 16.08
C LEU A 61 18.28 -19.27 15.83
N GLY A 62 17.96 -19.81 14.65
CA GLY A 62 16.65 -20.35 14.34
C GLY A 62 16.31 -21.61 15.13
N ARG A 63 17.27 -22.53 15.30
CA ARG A 63 17.10 -23.77 16.06
C ARG A 63 16.90 -23.54 17.56
N PHE A 64 17.52 -22.50 18.10
CA PHE A 64 17.36 -22.04 19.48
C PHE A 64 16.09 -21.17 19.69
N GLY A 65 15.32 -20.90 18.63
CA GLY A 65 14.07 -20.14 18.72
C GLY A 65 14.25 -18.63 18.89
N PHE A 66 15.48 -18.12 18.86
CA PHE A 66 15.77 -16.68 18.92
C PHE A 66 15.36 -15.95 17.63
N LEU A 67 15.34 -16.65 16.49
CA LEU A 67 14.99 -16.09 15.17
C LEU A 67 13.99 -16.98 14.42
N HIS A 68 13.09 -16.36 13.65
CA HIS A 68 12.15 -17.08 12.78
C HIS A 68 12.58 -16.92 11.31
N HIS A 69 13.08 -18.00 10.71
CA HIS A 69 13.38 -18.09 9.29
C HIS A 69 12.42 -19.09 8.61
N ASP A 70 12.09 -18.83 7.35
CA ASP A 70 11.19 -19.70 6.58
C ASP A 70 11.84 -21.07 6.33
N PRO A 71 11.05 -22.17 6.31
CA PRO A 71 11.59 -23.50 6.04
C PRO A 71 12.25 -23.56 4.65
N PHE A 72 13.31 -24.35 4.56
CA PHE A 72 14.01 -24.56 3.30
C PHE A 72 13.17 -25.45 2.37
N THR A 73 12.82 -24.92 1.20
CA THR A 73 12.05 -25.61 0.16
C THR A 73 12.81 -25.48 -1.16
N LEU A 74 13.06 -26.62 -1.82
CA LEU A 74 13.81 -26.66 -3.07
C LEU A 74 13.16 -25.82 -4.19
N ASP A 75 11.83 -25.69 -4.20
CA ASP A 75 11.12 -24.87 -5.20
C ASP A 75 11.41 -23.36 -5.04
N ILE A 76 11.53 -22.90 -3.80
CA ILE A 76 11.90 -21.51 -3.49
C ILE A 76 13.37 -21.30 -3.82
N ALA A 77 14.22 -22.28 -3.47
CA ALA A 77 15.65 -22.25 -3.76
C ALA A 77 15.92 -22.17 -5.27
N LYS A 78 15.23 -22.97 -6.10
CA LYS A 78 15.34 -22.92 -7.57
C LYS A 78 14.93 -21.56 -8.14
N LYS A 79 13.85 -20.96 -7.62
CA LYS A 79 13.41 -19.61 -8.01
C LYS A 79 14.41 -18.53 -7.60
N PHE A 80 15.10 -18.71 -6.46
CA PHE A 80 16.07 -17.75 -5.92
C PHE A 80 17.50 -17.92 -6.47
N LEU A 81 17.83 -19.10 -7.02
CA LEU A 81 19.16 -19.44 -7.52
C LEU A 81 19.74 -18.42 -8.52
N PRO A 82 18.98 -17.89 -9.51
CA PRO A 82 19.52 -16.88 -10.42
C PRO A 82 19.96 -15.59 -9.70
N ALA A 83 19.21 -15.15 -8.69
CA ALA A 83 19.60 -13.97 -7.92
C ALA A 83 20.82 -14.23 -7.04
N ALA A 84 20.88 -15.38 -6.38
CA ALA A 84 22.04 -15.79 -5.59
C ALA A 84 23.31 -15.93 -6.46
N PHE A 85 23.16 -16.38 -7.71
CA PHE A 85 24.26 -16.48 -8.67
C PHE A 85 24.78 -15.09 -9.08
N VAL A 86 23.89 -14.17 -9.47
CA VAL A 86 24.29 -12.80 -9.82
C VAL A 86 24.90 -12.07 -8.62
N PHE A 87 24.37 -12.29 -7.42
CA PHE A 87 24.93 -11.77 -6.17
C PHE A 87 26.34 -12.30 -5.90
N TYR A 88 26.53 -13.61 -6.03
CA TYR A 88 27.84 -14.23 -5.89
C TYR A 88 28.84 -13.64 -6.89
N LEU A 89 28.43 -13.51 -8.15
CA LEU A 89 29.27 -12.96 -9.22
C LEU A 89 29.66 -11.49 -8.95
N ALA A 90 28.73 -10.68 -8.41
CA ALA A 90 29.00 -9.30 -8.02
C ALA A 90 30.01 -9.18 -6.87
N ILE A 91 29.98 -10.11 -5.90
CA ILE A 91 30.98 -10.16 -4.83
C ILE A 91 32.32 -10.66 -5.38
N PHE A 92 32.30 -11.67 -6.24
CA PHE A 92 33.50 -12.21 -6.86
C PHE A 92 34.27 -11.16 -7.68
N THR A 93 33.58 -10.41 -8.55
CA THR A 93 34.18 -9.34 -9.34
C THR A 93 34.67 -8.18 -8.47
N ASN A 94 33.91 -7.81 -7.44
CA ASN A 94 34.30 -6.78 -6.47
C ASN A 94 35.61 -7.14 -5.74
N THR A 95 35.71 -8.38 -5.28
CA THR A 95 36.87 -8.84 -4.53
C THR A 95 38.13 -8.89 -5.41
N ASN A 96 38.01 -9.34 -6.66
CA ASN A 96 39.11 -9.31 -7.63
C ASN A 96 39.52 -7.88 -8.03
N LEU A 97 38.56 -6.95 -8.10
CA LEU A 97 38.84 -5.52 -8.27
C LEU A 97 39.65 -4.97 -7.09
N LEU A 98 39.21 -5.21 -5.86
CA LEU A 98 39.90 -4.73 -4.64
C LEU A 98 41.28 -5.36 -4.43
N ARG A 99 41.55 -6.53 -5.03
CA ARG A 99 42.89 -7.14 -5.03
C ARG A 99 43.89 -6.33 -5.85
N HIS A 100 43.44 -5.73 -6.96
CA HIS A 100 44.30 -5.03 -7.92
C HIS A 100 44.17 -3.50 -7.89
N ALA A 101 43.15 -2.96 -7.22
CA ALA A 101 42.85 -1.53 -7.18
C ALA A 101 42.79 -0.96 -5.75
N ASN A 102 42.91 0.37 -5.68
CA ASN A 102 42.61 1.14 -4.47
C ASN A 102 41.09 1.22 -4.25
N VAL A 103 40.70 1.47 -3.00
CA VAL A 103 39.28 1.58 -2.61
C VAL A 103 38.60 2.77 -3.32
N ASP A 104 39.35 3.84 -3.59
CA ASP A 104 38.86 5.03 -4.28
C ASP A 104 38.42 4.70 -5.73
N THR A 105 39.20 3.88 -6.45
CA THR A 105 38.87 3.41 -7.80
C THR A 105 37.56 2.60 -7.78
N PHE A 106 37.38 1.73 -6.79
CA PHE A 106 36.11 1.02 -6.61
C PHE A 106 34.92 1.97 -6.40
N ILE A 107 35.08 3.02 -5.58
CA ILE A 107 34.01 3.99 -5.30
C ILE A 107 33.60 4.75 -6.56
N VAL A 108 34.57 5.14 -7.40
CA VAL A 108 34.33 5.85 -8.67
C VAL A 108 33.61 4.97 -9.68
N PHE A 109 34.00 3.71 -9.83
CA PHE A 109 33.27 2.80 -10.72
C PHE A 109 31.85 2.51 -10.21
N ARG A 110 31.67 2.38 -8.89
CA ARG A 110 30.34 2.19 -8.29
C ARG A 110 29.46 3.44 -8.36
N SER A 111 30.02 4.64 -8.55
CA SER A 111 29.24 5.85 -8.81
C SER A 111 28.83 6.01 -10.28
N LEU A 112 29.41 5.22 -11.20
CA LEU A 112 28.94 5.09 -12.59
C LEU A 112 27.72 4.18 -12.77
N THR A 113 27.34 3.39 -11.76
CA THR A 113 26.16 2.50 -11.83
C THR A 113 24.87 3.17 -12.35
N PRO A 114 24.52 4.41 -11.94
CA PRO A 114 23.32 5.09 -12.46
C PRO A 114 23.37 5.38 -13.96
N LEU A 115 24.55 5.61 -14.53
CA LEU A 115 24.74 5.82 -15.96
C LEU A 115 24.38 4.55 -16.73
N LEU A 116 24.86 3.38 -16.27
CA LEU A 116 24.57 2.10 -16.91
C LEU A 116 23.08 1.72 -16.77
N VAL A 117 22.48 1.99 -15.60
CA VAL A 117 21.05 1.79 -15.36
C VAL A 117 20.22 2.66 -16.31
N ALA A 118 20.56 3.94 -16.46
CA ALA A 118 19.85 4.85 -17.37
C ALA A 118 19.92 4.37 -18.83
N ILE A 119 21.10 3.95 -19.29
CA ILE A 119 21.29 3.39 -20.64
C ILE A 119 20.48 2.11 -20.82
N ALA A 120 20.50 1.21 -19.83
CA ALA A 120 19.73 -0.03 -19.87
C ALA A 120 18.21 0.25 -19.90
N ASP A 121 17.70 1.19 -19.11
CA ASP A 121 16.29 1.56 -19.13
C ASP A 121 15.89 2.19 -20.48
N THR A 122 16.72 3.06 -21.07
CA THR A 122 16.46 3.62 -22.41
C THR A 122 16.49 2.55 -23.50
N ALA A 123 17.47 1.64 -23.46
CA ALA A 123 17.65 0.59 -24.48
C ALA A 123 16.59 -0.52 -24.40
N PHE A 124 16.26 -1.00 -23.19
CA PHE A 124 15.33 -2.12 -23.00
C PHE A 124 13.87 -1.69 -22.90
N ARG A 125 13.55 -0.51 -22.34
CA ARG A 125 12.16 -0.07 -22.12
C ARG A 125 11.64 0.96 -23.12
N ARG A 126 12.44 1.39 -24.12
CA ARG A 126 12.09 2.41 -25.12
C ARG A 126 11.48 3.69 -24.51
N GLN A 127 11.97 4.12 -23.35
CA GLN A 127 11.51 5.36 -22.73
C GLN A 127 12.12 6.60 -23.41
N PRO A 128 11.44 7.76 -23.40
CA PRO A 128 11.98 9.00 -23.95
C PRO A 128 13.25 9.44 -23.21
N CYS A 129 14.13 10.15 -23.92
CA CYS A 129 15.44 10.57 -23.43
C CYS A 129 15.37 11.28 -22.06
N PRO A 130 16.40 11.10 -21.20
CA PRO A 130 16.45 11.69 -19.87
C PRO A 130 16.28 13.22 -19.91
N SER A 131 15.63 13.78 -18.89
CA SER A 131 15.44 15.24 -18.74
C SER A 131 16.79 15.98 -18.77
N LYS A 132 16.82 17.24 -19.18
CA LYS A 132 18.05 18.05 -19.28
C LYS A 132 18.90 18.02 -17.99
N LEU A 133 18.25 17.97 -16.82
CA LEU A 133 18.92 17.84 -15.51
C LEU A 133 19.52 16.44 -15.28
N THR A 134 18.80 15.39 -15.69
CA THR A 134 19.30 14.01 -15.60
C THR A 134 20.48 13.81 -16.56
N PHE A 135 20.40 14.35 -17.79
CA PHE A 135 21.52 14.33 -18.73
C PHE A 135 22.75 15.08 -18.19
N LEU A 136 22.56 16.29 -17.64
CA LEU A 136 23.64 17.04 -17.01
C LEU A 136 24.30 16.27 -15.85
N SER A 137 23.51 15.62 -15.01
CA SER A 137 24.04 14.80 -13.91
C SER A 137 24.88 13.60 -14.41
N LEU A 138 24.46 12.96 -15.50
CA LEU A 138 25.22 11.86 -16.11
C LEU A 138 26.55 12.35 -16.70
N VAL A 139 26.58 13.54 -17.30
CA VAL A 139 27.80 14.18 -17.80
C VAL A 139 28.75 14.51 -16.65
N ILE A 140 28.24 15.02 -15.52
CA ILE A 140 29.05 15.30 -14.32
C ILE A 140 29.66 14.01 -13.76
N ILE A 141 28.88 12.93 -13.66
CA ILE A 141 29.39 11.62 -13.20
C ILE A 141 30.50 11.13 -14.13
N LEU A 142 30.26 11.16 -15.45
CA LEU A 142 31.22 10.70 -16.44
C LEU A 142 32.50 11.55 -16.42
N GLY A 143 32.37 12.88 -16.37
CA GLY A 143 33.49 13.82 -16.32
C GLY A 143 34.36 13.63 -15.08
N GLY A 144 33.75 13.47 -13.90
CA GLY A 144 34.50 13.19 -12.67
C GLY A 144 35.20 11.83 -12.71
N ALA A 145 34.56 10.80 -13.27
CA ALA A 145 35.18 9.49 -13.40
C ALA A 145 36.38 9.52 -14.36
N VAL A 146 36.25 10.17 -15.53
CA VAL A 146 37.36 10.33 -16.48
C VAL A 146 38.51 11.12 -15.86
N GLY A 147 38.21 12.21 -15.14
CA GLY A 147 39.22 13.01 -14.43
C GLY A 147 39.96 12.22 -13.34
N TYR A 148 39.26 11.34 -12.62
CA TYR A 148 39.86 10.43 -11.66
C TYR A 148 40.81 9.43 -12.33
N VAL A 149 40.36 8.78 -13.40
CA VAL A 149 41.18 7.78 -14.12
C VAL A 149 42.43 8.41 -14.73
N ALA A 150 42.33 9.65 -15.24
CA ALA A 150 43.47 10.39 -15.77
C ALA A 150 44.54 10.72 -14.71
N THR A 151 44.19 10.65 -13.43
CA THR A 151 45.09 10.98 -12.31
C THR A 151 45.37 9.80 -11.37
N ASP A 152 44.89 8.60 -11.73
CA ASP A 152 45.13 7.38 -10.97
C ASP A 152 46.56 6.86 -11.25
N SER A 153 47.44 7.01 -10.26
CA SER A 153 48.82 6.53 -10.32
C SER A 153 48.92 5.00 -10.19
N ALA A 154 47.84 4.30 -9.84
CA ALA A 154 47.76 2.83 -9.73
C ALA A 154 47.00 2.17 -10.89
N PHE A 155 46.97 2.80 -12.07
CA PHE A 155 46.30 2.27 -13.26
C PHE A 155 46.90 0.92 -13.71
N THR A 156 46.07 -0.12 -13.71
CA THR A 156 46.41 -1.43 -14.29
C THR A 156 45.25 -1.94 -15.15
N LEU A 157 45.57 -2.47 -16.33
CA LEU A 157 44.55 -2.98 -17.27
C LEU A 157 43.68 -4.08 -16.65
N THR A 158 44.29 -4.90 -15.77
CA THR A 158 43.62 -5.97 -15.02
C THR A 158 42.66 -5.41 -13.97
N ALA A 159 43.03 -4.38 -13.21
CA ALA A 159 42.12 -3.76 -12.24
C ALA A 159 40.89 -3.16 -12.93
N TYR A 160 41.09 -2.49 -14.06
CA TYR A 160 40.02 -1.80 -14.77
C TYR A 160 39.08 -2.76 -15.52
N SER A 161 39.58 -3.89 -16.04
CA SER A 161 38.72 -4.93 -16.60
C SER A 161 37.82 -5.56 -15.54
N TRP A 162 38.35 -5.82 -14.34
CA TRP A 162 37.55 -6.23 -13.18
C TRP A 162 36.57 -5.14 -12.72
N ALA A 163 36.94 -3.86 -12.83
CA ALA A 163 36.05 -2.74 -12.50
C ALA A 163 34.82 -2.67 -13.41
N VAL A 164 35.00 -2.89 -14.72
CA VAL A 164 33.90 -2.96 -15.69
C VAL A 164 33.05 -4.21 -15.45
N ALA A 165 33.68 -5.37 -15.23
CA ALA A 165 32.94 -6.60 -14.90
C ALA A 165 32.10 -6.44 -13.62
N TYR A 166 32.67 -5.79 -12.60
CA TYR A 166 31.96 -5.42 -11.38
C TYR A 166 30.78 -4.48 -11.66
N LEU A 167 30.97 -3.45 -12.48
CA LEU A 167 29.94 -2.49 -12.83
C LEU A 167 28.72 -3.13 -13.51
N VAL A 168 28.94 -4.07 -14.42
CA VAL A 168 27.86 -4.82 -15.08
C VAL A 168 27.14 -5.72 -14.08
N THR A 169 27.90 -6.51 -13.32
CA THR A 169 27.33 -7.51 -12.40
C THR A 169 26.58 -6.88 -11.23
N ILE A 170 27.07 -5.78 -10.66
CA ILE A 170 26.36 -5.06 -9.60
C ILE A 170 25.07 -4.39 -10.11
N THR A 171 25.06 -3.92 -11.35
CA THR A 171 23.85 -3.33 -11.97
C THR A 171 22.78 -4.40 -12.16
N THR A 172 23.16 -5.59 -12.64
CA THR A 172 22.26 -6.74 -12.77
C THR A 172 21.75 -7.20 -11.39
N GLU A 173 22.63 -7.28 -10.38
CA GLU A 173 22.26 -7.66 -8.99
C GLU A 173 21.16 -6.77 -8.44
N MET A 174 21.32 -5.45 -8.55
CA MET A 174 20.39 -4.48 -7.97
C MET A 174 18.97 -4.62 -8.56
N VAL A 175 18.86 -4.89 -9.87
CA VAL A 175 17.57 -5.06 -10.54
C VAL A 175 16.94 -6.40 -10.16
N TYR A 176 17.71 -7.49 -10.23
CA TYR A 176 17.21 -8.84 -9.98
C TYR A 176 16.84 -9.08 -8.52
N ILE A 177 17.65 -8.65 -7.55
CA ILE A 177 17.31 -8.84 -6.13
C ILE A 177 16.06 -8.05 -5.76
N LYS A 178 15.90 -6.84 -6.28
CA LYS A 178 14.68 -6.05 -6.01
C LYS A 178 13.43 -6.74 -6.55
N HIS A 179 13.49 -7.28 -7.77
CA HIS A 179 12.40 -8.08 -8.34
C HIS A 179 12.06 -9.29 -7.46
N MET A 180 13.08 -10.02 -6.99
CA MET A 180 12.91 -11.19 -6.12
C MET A 180 12.31 -10.85 -4.76
N VAL A 181 12.79 -9.79 -4.10
CA VAL A 181 12.29 -9.35 -2.78
C VAL A 181 10.82 -8.91 -2.84
N MET A 182 10.36 -8.37 -3.97
CA MET A 182 8.96 -7.98 -4.14
C MET A 182 8.05 -9.15 -4.52
N ASN A 183 8.57 -10.18 -5.18
CA ASN A 183 7.78 -11.30 -5.71
C ASN A 183 7.76 -12.53 -4.81
N LEU A 184 8.77 -12.71 -3.96
CA LEU A 184 8.80 -13.78 -2.97
C LEU A 184 8.31 -13.28 -1.61
N GLY A 185 7.28 -13.91 -1.06
CA GLY A 185 6.72 -13.59 0.26
C GLY A 185 7.57 -14.04 1.46
N LEU A 186 8.90 -14.10 1.32
CA LEU A 186 9.81 -14.56 2.37
C LEU A 186 10.04 -13.50 3.45
N ASN A 187 10.36 -13.92 4.67
CA ASN A 187 10.82 -13.04 5.72
C ASN A 187 12.29 -12.60 5.47
N THR A 188 12.74 -11.51 6.11
CA THR A 188 14.11 -10.98 5.98
C THR A 188 15.17 -12.03 6.31
N TRP A 189 14.98 -12.78 7.40
CA TRP A 189 15.89 -13.87 7.77
C TRP A 189 15.84 -15.05 6.79
N GLY A 190 14.69 -15.29 6.14
CA GLY A 190 14.57 -16.22 5.02
C GLY A 190 15.44 -15.78 3.85
N PHE A 191 15.35 -14.52 3.42
CA PHE A 191 16.22 -13.99 2.35
C PHE A 191 17.72 -14.09 2.69
N VAL A 192 18.10 -13.77 3.93
CA VAL A 192 19.49 -13.91 4.39
C VAL A 192 19.96 -15.36 4.31
N PHE A 193 19.14 -16.31 4.78
CA PHE A 193 19.47 -17.73 4.77
C PHE A 193 19.59 -18.27 3.33
N TYR A 194 18.58 -18.06 2.49
CA TYR A 194 18.58 -18.56 1.10
C TYR A 194 19.72 -17.96 0.28
N ASN A 195 19.97 -16.65 0.40
CA ASN A 195 21.03 -15.99 -0.35
C ASN A 195 22.41 -16.52 0.04
N ASN A 196 22.72 -16.55 1.34
CA ASN A 196 24.03 -17.00 1.80
C ASN A 196 24.25 -18.51 1.60
N LEU A 197 23.21 -19.34 1.79
CA LEU A 197 23.31 -20.78 1.57
C LEU A 197 23.54 -21.12 0.09
N LEU A 198 22.77 -20.51 -0.82
CA LEU A 198 22.92 -20.76 -2.26
C LEU A 198 24.26 -20.21 -2.77
N SER A 199 24.69 -19.03 -2.30
CA SER A 199 26.02 -18.49 -2.62
C SER A 199 27.16 -19.38 -2.08
N LEU A 200 26.99 -19.97 -0.89
CA LEU A 200 27.95 -20.94 -0.35
C LEU A 200 28.04 -22.20 -1.22
N MET A 201 26.91 -22.70 -1.75
CA MET A 201 26.90 -23.86 -2.64
C MET A 201 27.63 -23.61 -3.97
N MET A 202 27.70 -22.36 -4.43
CA MET A 202 28.44 -21.98 -5.64
C MET A 202 29.93 -21.73 -5.37
N ALA A 203 30.32 -21.45 -4.13
CA ALA A 203 31.69 -21.08 -3.77
C ALA A 203 32.76 -22.14 -4.15
N PRO A 204 32.56 -23.46 -3.94
CA PRO A 204 33.55 -24.47 -4.32
C PRO A 204 33.86 -24.50 -5.82
N ILE A 205 32.86 -24.25 -6.67
CA ILE A 205 33.04 -24.23 -8.13
C ILE A 205 34.02 -23.12 -8.52
N PHE A 206 33.80 -21.92 -7.97
CA PHE A 206 34.66 -20.77 -8.22
C PHE A 206 36.02 -20.89 -7.54
N TRP A 207 36.10 -21.59 -6.41
CA TRP A 207 37.36 -21.86 -5.72
C TRP A 207 38.29 -22.78 -6.55
N VAL A 208 37.71 -23.73 -7.29
CA VAL A 208 38.46 -24.56 -8.26
C VAL A 208 38.83 -23.74 -9.50
N LEU A 209 37.92 -22.91 -10.02
CA LEU A 209 38.16 -22.07 -11.20
C LEU A 209 39.25 -21.00 -10.99
N THR A 210 39.33 -20.39 -9.80
CA THR A 210 40.37 -19.40 -9.50
C THR A 210 41.74 -20.02 -9.22
N GLY A 211 41.80 -21.31 -8.93
CA GLY A 211 43.04 -21.99 -8.55
C GLY A 211 43.54 -21.65 -7.14
N GLU A 212 42.82 -20.82 -6.38
CA GLU A 212 43.18 -20.46 -4.99
C GLU A 212 43.28 -21.69 -4.07
N TYR A 213 42.61 -22.79 -4.41
CA TYR A 213 42.73 -24.04 -3.66
C TYR A 213 44.19 -24.51 -3.58
N ARG A 214 44.99 -24.35 -4.65
CA ARG A 214 46.40 -24.77 -4.64
C ARG A 214 47.21 -23.96 -3.64
N GLU A 215 47.06 -22.63 -3.67
CA GLU A 215 47.74 -21.73 -2.74
C GLU A 215 47.31 -21.95 -1.27
N VAL A 216 46.04 -22.30 -1.04
CA VAL A 216 45.52 -22.64 0.29
C VAL A 216 46.05 -23.99 0.78
N PHE A 217 46.04 -25.03 -0.06
CA PHE A 217 46.58 -26.35 0.28
C PHE A 217 48.09 -26.34 0.48
N ASP A 218 48.83 -25.60 -0.34
CA ASP A 218 50.29 -25.42 -0.20
C ASP A 218 50.62 -24.67 1.11
N ALA A 219 49.86 -23.64 1.47
CA ALA A 219 50.02 -22.93 2.73
C ALA A 219 49.57 -23.75 3.97
N LEU A 220 48.59 -24.66 3.80
CA LEU A 220 48.17 -25.61 4.84
C LEU A 220 49.26 -26.65 5.11
N GLY A 221 49.95 -27.10 4.06
CA GLY A 221 51.08 -28.02 4.17
C GLY A 221 52.36 -27.39 4.71
N ALA A 222 52.63 -26.13 4.39
CA ALA A 222 53.88 -25.46 4.75
C ALA A 222 53.86 -24.74 6.13
N ASN A 223 52.69 -24.33 6.63
CA ASN A 223 52.61 -23.31 7.69
C ASN A 223 51.60 -23.62 8.81
N ALA A 224 51.42 -24.90 9.19
CA ALA A 224 50.43 -25.32 10.20
C ALA A 224 50.45 -24.55 11.56
N GLY A 225 51.51 -23.79 11.87
CA GLY A 225 51.63 -22.93 13.06
C GLY A 225 51.17 -21.46 12.92
N ASN A 226 51.05 -20.89 11.72
CA ASN A 226 50.83 -19.42 11.53
C ASN A 226 49.43 -19.01 11.01
N TRP A 227 48.52 -19.95 10.75
CA TRP A 227 47.16 -19.65 10.28
C TRP A 227 46.31 -18.90 11.31
N PHE A 228 46.66 -19.01 12.59
CA PHE A 228 46.00 -18.34 13.72
C PHE A 228 46.78 -17.11 14.18
N GLU A 229 47.44 -16.38 13.27
CA GLU A 229 47.95 -15.06 13.62
C GLU A 229 46.78 -14.23 14.19
N PRO A 230 46.86 -13.75 15.45
CA PRO A 230 45.71 -13.15 16.14
C PRO A 230 45.07 -12.01 15.36
N VAL A 231 45.88 -11.28 14.60
CA VAL A 231 45.45 -10.17 13.75
C VAL A 231 44.68 -10.65 12.52
N ALA A 232 45.12 -11.73 11.86
CA ALA A 232 44.40 -12.29 10.72
C ALA A 232 43.09 -12.94 11.17
N PHE A 233 43.10 -13.71 12.25
CA PHE A 233 41.91 -14.34 12.82
C PHE A 233 40.86 -13.32 13.27
N THR A 234 41.27 -12.23 13.93
CA THR A 234 40.35 -11.16 14.34
C THR A 234 39.80 -10.39 13.14
N ALA A 235 40.62 -10.11 12.12
CA ALA A 235 40.15 -9.47 10.88
C ALA A 235 39.12 -10.32 10.13
N VAL A 236 39.38 -11.63 9.98
CA VAL A 236 38.46 -12.58 9.34
C VAL A 236 37.17 -12.72 10.16
N SER A 237 37.25 -12.82 11.49
CA SER A 237 36.09 -12.93 12.36
C SER A 237 35.21 -11.67 12.30
N LEU A 238 35.83 -10.49 12.32
CA LEU A 238 35.13 -9.22 12.19
C LEU A 238 34.47 -9.08 10.81
N SER A 239 35.16 -9.50 9.76
CA SER A 239 34.64 -9.56 8.39
C SER A 239 33.42 -10.48 8.29
N CYS A 240 33.45 -11.65 8.93
CA CYS A 240 32.32 -12.60 8.99
C CYS A 240 31.11 -12.03 9.75
N LEU A 241 31.35 -11.35 10.88
CA LEU A 241 30.29 -10.69 11.65
C LEU A 241 29.61 -9.59 10.82
N PHE A 242 30.40 -8.70 10.21
CA PHE A 242 29.87 -7.65 9.35
C PHE A 242 29.22 -8.19 8.07
N GLY A 243 29.66 -9.35 7.57
CA GLY A 243 29.02 -10.10 6.47
C GLY A 243 27.59 -10.55 6.81
N LEU A 244 27.37 -11.07 8.02
CA LEU A 244 26.04 -11.40 8.52
C LEU A 244 25.18 -10.12 8.69
N LEU A 245 25.75 -9.09 9.33
CA LEU A 245 25.04 -7.84 9.61
C LEU A 245 24.61 -7.12 8.32
N ILE A 246 25.49 -7.02 7.32
CA ILE A 246 25.14 -6.39 6.04
C ILE A 246 24.07 -7.17 5.29
N SER A 247 24.09 -8.51 5.37
CA SER A 247 23.06 -9.35 4.76
C SER A 247 21.71 -9.05 5.39
N PHE A 248 21.64 -9.01 6.72
CA PHE A 248 20.41 -8.68 7.44
C PHE A 248 19.94 -7.24 7.17
N PHE A 249 20.77 -6.24 7.46
CA PHE A 249 20.41 -4.84 7.29
C PHE A 249 20.15 -4.47 5.83
N GLY A 250 20.82 -5.11 4.87
CA GLY A 250 20.61 -4.92 3.44
C GLY A 250 19.20 -5.35 3.01
N PHE A 251 18.78 -6.57 3.34
CA PHE A 251 17.41 -7.03 3.05
C PHE A 251 16.36 -6.32 3.90
N ALA A 252 16.65 -6.00 5.16
CA ALA A 252 15.75 -5.26 6.05
C ALA A 252 15.51 -3.83 5.54
N ALA A 253 16.57 -3.11 5.16
CA ALA A 253 16.47 -1.76 4.61
C ALA A 253 15.71 -1.77 3.28
N ARG A 254 16.03 -2.68 2.35
CA ARG A 254 15.30 -2.85 1.07
C ARG A 254 13.80 -3.09 1.25
N ARG A 255 13.39 -3.71 2.37
CA ARG A 255 11.97 -3.95 2.71
C ARG A 255 11.33 -2.78 3.46
N ALA A 256 12.09 -2.07 4.28
CA ALA A 256 11.58 -1.02 5.17
C ALA A 256 11.46 0.35 4.50
N ILE A 257 12.30 0.67 3.51
CA ILE A 257 12.34 1.98 2.87
C ILE A 257 11.99 1.90 1.37
N SER A 258 11.52 3.01 0.80
CA SER A 258 11.25 3.09 -0.63
C SER A 258 12.54 2.88 -1.44
N ALA A 259 12.39 2.50 -2.71
CA ALA A 259 13.53 2.38 -3.61
C ALA A 259 14.35 3.69 -3.70
N THR A 260 13.69 4.84 -3.65
CA THR A 260 14.32 6.17 -3.66
C THR A 260 15.08 6.46 -2.36
N ALA A 261 14.55 6.06 -1.20
CA ALA A 261 15.26 6.21 0.07
C ALA A 261 16.47 5.27 0.16
N PHE A 262 16.38 4.06 -0.42
CA PHE A 262 17.48 3.10 -0.47
C PHE A 262 18.62 3.59 -1.35
N THR A 263 18.32 4.23 -2.48
CA THR A 263 19.36 4.82 -3.34
C THR A 263 20.04 6.02 -2.65
N VAL A 264 19.28 6.90 -1.98
CA VAL A 264 19.84 8.03 -1.20
C VAL A 264 20.76 7.52 -0.08
N THR A 265 20.32 6.50 0.66
CA THR A 265 21.16 5.83 1.68
C THR A 265 22.44 5.29 1.05
N GLY A 266 22.36 4.72 -0.14
CA GLY A 266 23.53 4.25 -0.89
C GLY A 266 24.53 5.35 -1.25
N VAL A 267 24.08 6.60 -1.46
CA VAL A 267 24.99 7.75 -1.69
C VAL A 267 25.64 8.20 -0.39
N VAL A 268 24.88 8.28 0.71
CA VAL A 268 25.44 8.57 2.04
C VAL A 268 26.50 7.54 2.42
N ASN A 269 26.27 6.26 2.15
CA ASN A 269 27.26 5.20 2.37
C ASN A 269 28.55 5.45 1.61
N LYS A 270 28.47 5.93 0.36
CA LYS A 270 29.67 6.19 -0.45
C LYS A 270 30.51 7.30 0.17
N PHE A 271 29.88 8.42 0.58
CA PHE A 271 30.59 9.48 1.29
C PHE A 271 31.22 8.98 2.58
N LEU A 272 30.48 8.19 3.36
CA LEU A 272 30.98 7.62 4.60
C LEU A 272 32.16 6.67 4.37
N THR A 273 32.11 5.83 3.32
CA THR A 273 33.23 4.97 2.95
C THR A 273 34.46 5.76 2.52
N VAL A 274 34.32 6.88 1.78
CA VAL A 274 35.46 7.74 1.43
C VAL A 274 36.10 8.32 2.68
N VAL A 275 35.31 8.88 3.59
CA VAL A 275 35.81 9.46 4.84
C VAL A 275 36.54 8.41 5.67
N ILE A 276 35.94 7.24 5.88
CA ILE A 276 36.57 6.15 6.63
C ILE A 276 37.83 5.66 5.91
N ASN A 277 37.81 5.57 4.57
CA ASN A 277 38.97 5.15 3.79
C ASN A 277 40.15 6.10 4.01
N VAL A 278 39.93 7.41 3.84
CA VAL A 278 40.94 8.47 4.02
C VAL A 278 41.50 8.49 5.45
N LEU A 279 40.69 8.18 6.46
CA LEU A 279 41.13 8.13 7.85
C LEU A 279 41.97 6.90 8.21
N ILE A 280 41.84 5.78 7.48
CA ILE A 280 42.42 4.49 7.88
C ILE A 280 43.64 4.09 7.05
N TRP A 281 43.73 4.50 5.78
CA TRP A 281 44.86 4.16 4.91
C TRP A 281 45.75 5.40 4.67
N ASP A 282 47.01 5.20 4.28
CA ASP A 282 47.88 6.32 3.85
C ASP A 282 48.00 6.40 2.32
N LYS A 283 47.51 5.37 1.62
CA LYS A 283 47.61 5.22 0.16
C LYS A 283 46.25 5.51 -0.48
N HIS A 284 46.02 6.80 -0.76
CA HIS A 284 44.80 7.31 -1.38
C HIS A 284 45.05 7.99 -2.71
N ALA A 285 43.97 8.24 -3.43
CA ALA A 285 43.99 9.10 -4.61
C ALA A 285 44.67 10.45 -4.30
N THR A 286 45.36 11.01 -5.30
CA THR A 286 45.96 12.35 -5.20
C THR A 286 44.89 13.38 -4.81
N PRO A 287 45.25 14.54 -4.22
CA PRO A 287 44.26 15.58 -3.88
C PRO A 287 43.37 15.97 -5.05
N PHE A 288 43.92 15.97 -6.27
CA PHE A 288 43.16 16.16 -7.50
C PHE A 288 42.21 14.99 -7.79
N GLY A 289 42.67 13.74 -7.67
CA GLY A 289 41.82 12.56 -7.76
C GLY A 289 40.68 12.55 -6.73
N LEU A 290 40.92 13.04 -5.51
CA LEU A 290 39.88 13.20 -4.49
C LEU A 290 38.82 14.24 -4.89
N VAL A 291 39.23 15.36 -5.48
CA VAL A 291 38.30 16.36 -6.03
C VAL A 291 37.46 15.77 -7.18
N CYS A 292 38.08 15.03 -8.10
CA CYS A 292 37.37 14.32 -9.15
C CYS A 292 36.36 13.31 -8.59
N LEU A 293 36.75 12.56 -7.54
CA LEU A 293 35.87 11.62 -6.84
C LEU A 293 34.68 12.33 -6.20
N LEU A 294 34.90 13.45 -5.50
CA LEU A 294 33.82 14.26 -4.92
C LEU A 294 32.88 14.83 -5.99
N PHE A 295 33.44 15.22 -7.15
CA PHE A 295 32.67 15.69 -8.29
C PHE A 295 31.79 14.58 -8.88
N THR A 296 32.31 13.36 -9.02
CA THR A 296 31.50 12.19 -9.42
C THR A 296 30.39 11.88 -8.43
N LEU A 297 30.65 12.00 -7.12
CA LEU A 297 29.63 11.81 -6.08
C LEU A 297 28.54 12.90 -6.14
N ALA A 298 28.92 14.16 -6.36
CA ALA A 298 27.97 15.26 -6.54
C ALA A 298 27.06 15.04 -7.76
N GLY A 299 27.63 14.57 -8.89
CA GLY A 299 26.83 14.14 -10.04
C GLY A 299 25.85 13.02 -9.70
N GLY A 300 26.26 12.05 -8.88
CA GLY A 300 25.40 10.99 -8.38
C GLY A 300 24.23 11.50 -7.53
N VAL A 301 24.45 12.52 -6.69
CA VAL A 301 23.39 13.19 -5.91
C VAL A 301 22.40 13.89 -6.83
N LEU A 302 22.90 14.66 -7.81
CA LEU A 302 22.07 15.38 -8.77
C LEU A 302 21.20 14.43 -9.60
N TYR A 303 21.77 13.28 -10.01
CA TYR A 303 21.01 12.24 -10.72
C TYR A 303 19.88 11.68 -9.85
N GLN A 304 20.13 11.42 -8.56
CA GLN A 304 19.08 10.93 -7.67
C GLN A 304 17.97 11.94 -7.47
N GLN A 305 18.32 13.22 -7.35
CA GLN A 305 17.33 14.30 -7.23
C GLN A 305 16.52 14.46 -8.51
N SER A 306 17.15 14.35 -9.68
CA SER A 306 16.46 14.51 -10.98
C SER A 306 15.48 13.38 -11.26
N VAL A 307 15.77 12.15 -10.81
CA VAL A 307 14.91 10.97 -10.97
C VAL A 307 13.82 10.88 -9.88
N THR A 308 13.98 11.56 -8.74
CA THR A 308 13.02 11.55 -7.62
C THR A 308 11.97 12.68 -7.68
N GLY A 309 12.01 13.54 -8.71
CA GLY A 309 11.01 14.60 -8.92
C GLY A 309 9.59 14.06 -9.18
N PRO A 310 8.52 14.86 -8.95
CA PRO A 310 7.14 14.43 -9.16
C PRO A 310 6.91 13.96 -10.61
N PRO A 311 6.06 12.95 -10.87
CA PRO A 311 5.75 12.50 -12.22
C PRO A 311 5.16 13.68 -12.99
N ARG A 312 5.89 14.19 -14.00
CA ARG A 312 5.33 15.19 -14.90
C ARG A 312 4.39 14.48 -15.86
N GLU A 313 3.12 14.88 -15.81
CA GLU A 313 2.16 14.65 -16.88
C GLU A 313 2.81 15.07 -18.20
N SER A 314 2.90 14.13 -19.13
CA SER A 314 3.22 14.41 -20.52
C SER A 314 2.07 15.21 -21.12
N THR A 315 2.19 16.54 -21.10
CA THR A 315 1.29 17.43 -21.81
C THR A 315 1.50 17.24 -23.31
N ALA A 316 0.61 16.48 -23.93
CA ALA A 316 0.38 16.53 -25.36
C ALA A 316 -0.52 17.74 -25.69
N SER A 317 -0.14 18.43 -26.76
CA SER A 317 -0.88 19.40 -27.60
C SER A 317 -1.45 20.69 -26.98
N LYS A 318 -0.82 21.83 -27.35
CA LYS A 318 -1.36 22.75 -28.38
C LYS A 318 -0.32 23.82 -28.77
N GLN A 319 0.12 23.77 -30.03
CA GLN A 319 0.49 24.97 -30.78
C GLN A 319 -0.80 25.76 -31.11
N THR A 320 -0.72 27.09 -31.04
CA THR A 320 -1.06 28.07 -32.11
C THR A 320 -1.11 29.48 -31.48
N ASN A 321 -0.30 30.40 -32.03
CA ASN A 321 -0.40 31.87 -32.22
C ASN A 321 -1.09 32.75 -31.14
N ASP A 322 -0.65 33.96 -30.77
CA ASP A 322 -0.12 35.09 -31.55
C ASP A 322 0.77 36.03 -30.70
N GLN A 323 1.52 36.87 -31.41
CA GLN A 323 2.33 38.01 -30.94
C GLN A 323 1.47 39.16 -30.39
N ASN A 324 2.00 39.93 -29.43
CA ASN A 324 2.02 41.42 -29.46
C ASN A 324 2.80 42.03 -28.28
N GLU A 325 3.34 43.22 -28.58
CA GLU A 325 4.36 44.02 -27.91
C GLU A 325 3.88 44.88 -26.71
N ASP A 326 4.90 45.34 -25.97
CA ASP A 326 5.07 46.64 -25.27
C ASP A 326 4.26 47.08 -24.04
N GLY A 327 4.99 47.74 -23.11
CA GLY A 327 4.46 48.82 -22.26
C GLY A 327 4.75 48.82 -20.76
N ASP A 328 5.98 49.16 -20.38
CA ASP A 328 6.43 50.08 -19.30
C ASP A 328 5.76 50.21 -17.91
N VAL A 329 6.65 50.08 -16.89
CA VAL A 329 6.94 50.98 -15.73
C VAL A 329 5.88 51.18 -14.63
N GLU A 330 6.21 50.72 -13.40
CA GLU A 330 6.43 51.63 -12.25
C GLU A 330 7.24 50.97 -11.11
N GLN A 331 8.23 51.73 -10.61
CA GLN A 331 9.14 51.44 -9.50
C GLN A 331 8.57 51.93 -8.17
N ASN A 332 8.94 51.24 -7.07
CA ASN A 332 9.45 51.74 -5.78
C ASN A 332 9.18 50.64 -4.72
N GLN A 333 10.05 50.29 -3.78
CA GLN A 333 11.26 50.88 -3.24
C GLN A 333 12.03 49.77 -2.51
N SER A 334 13.33 49.97 -2.30
CA SER A 334 14.29 48.96 -1.94
C SER A 334 14.86 49.10 -0.50
N VAL A 335 15.35 47.96 0.02
CA VAL A 335 16.48 47.77 0.99
C VAL A 335 16.17 47.79 2.52
N PRO A 336 16.87 47.01 3.39
CA PRO A 336 17.99 46.05 3.15
C PRO A 336 17.81 44.62 3.67
N ASP A 337 18.60 43.73 3.08
CA ASP A 337 19.01 42.45 3.65
C ASP A 337 19.83 42.61 4.94
N THR A 338 19.57 41.75 5.93
CA THR A 338 20.56 41.38 6.95
C THR A 338 20.52 39.87 7.20
N ASN A 339 21.72 39.29 7.21
CA ASN A 339 22.03 37.87 7.21
C ASN A 339 21.56 37.05 8.43
N ASN A 340 21.42 35.74 8.16
CA ASN A 340 21.60 34.58 9.05
C ASN A 340 20.56 34.29 10.15
N ASN A 341 19.69 33.29 9.90
CA ASN A 341 19.68 31.98 10.59
C ASN A 341 18.36 31.21 10.38
N ASN A 342 18.48 29.93 10.00
CA ASN A 342 17.58 28.79 10.30
C ASN A 342 16.13 28.72 9.75
N ASN A 343 15.74 27.46 9.47
CA ASN A 343 14.41 26.85 9.65
C ASN A 343 13.39 26.80 8.48
N PRO A 344 12.58 25.71 8.41
CA PRO A 344 11.67 25.42 7.30
C PRO A 344 10.42 26.30 7.41
N LEU A 345 10.35 27.39 6.64
CA LEU A 345 9.35 28.44 6.83
C LEU A 345 8.60 28.87 5.55
N GLY A 346 8.33 27.94 4.62
CA GLY A 346 7.56 28.24 3.41
C GLY A 346 6.04 28.26 3.58
N PHE A 347 5.46 27.34 4.38
CA PHE A 347 4.00 27.14 4.44
C PHE A 347 3.32 27.97 5.56
N CYS A 348 4.07 28.45 6.55
CA CYS A 348 3.53 29.15 7.73
C CYS A 348 3.52 30.68 7.57
N LEU A 349 4.02 31.22 6.46
CA LEU A 349 4.01 32.65 6.12
C LEU A 349 2.77 33.06 5.30
N LEU A 350 1.96 32.09 4.86
CA LEU A 350 0.72 32.37 4.14
C LEU A 350 -0.34 32.94 5.11
N PRO A 351 -1.17 33.90 4.69
CA PRO A 351 -2.29 34.40 5.49
C PRO A 351 -3.19 33.24 5.95
N SER A 352 -3.67 33.28 7.20
CA SER A 352 -4.51 32.22 7.79
C SER A 352 -5.75 31.90 6.96
N GLU A 353 -6.34 32.90 6.33
CA GLU A 353 -7.48 32.77 5.41
C GLU A 353 -7.15 31.92 4.17
N LEU A 354 -5.95 32.11 3.60
CA LEU A 354 -5.51 31.35 2.43
C LEU A 354 -5.22 29.89 2.81
N ILE A 355 -4.63 29.68 3.99
CA ILE A 355 -4.39 28.34 4.54
C ILE A 355 -5.71 27.63 4.80
N GLN A 356 -6.71 28.30 5.38
CA GLN A 356 -8.05 27.72 5.58
C GLN A 356 -8.71 27.36 4.23
N SER A 357 -8.63 28.23 3.23
CA SER A 357 -9.16 27.95 1.89
C SER A 357 -8.51 26.72 1.24
N ILE A 358 -7.17 26.60 1.35
CA ILE A 358 -6.41 25.42 0.89
C ILE A 358 -6.82 24.18 1.70
N LEU A 359 -6.97 24.28 3.01
CA LEU A 359 -7.40 23.14 3.83
C LEU A 359 -8.83 22.70 3.50
N PHE A 360 -9.72 23.63 3.14
CA PHE A 360 -11.10 23.31 2.74
C PHE A 360 -11.24 22.70 1.35
N SER A 361 -10.21 22.78 0.50
CA SER A 361 -10.17 22.07 -0.78
C SER A 361 -9.66 20.63 -0.66
N LEU A 362 -9.09 20.26 0.49
CA LEU A 362 -8.63 18.92 0.78
C LEU A 362 -9.74 18.05 1.36
N ALA A 363 -9.66 16.74 1.11
CA ALA A 363 -10.57 15.79 1.73
C ALA A 363 -10.27 15.67 3.24
N LEU A 364 -11.29 15.35 4.04
CA LEU A 364 -11.17 15.14 5.49
C LEU A 364 -9.96 14.27 5.94
N PRO A 365 -9.53 13.21 5.22
CA PRO A 365 -8.39 12.42 5.64
C PRO A 365 -7.03 13.09 5.40
N GLU A 366 -6.95 13.96 4.38
CA GLU A 366 -5.78 14.78 4.08
C GLU A 366 -5.62 15.86 5.16
N ILE A 367 -6.73 16.47 5.57
CA ILE A 367 -6.79 17.40 6.71
C ILE A 367 -6.33 16.72 8.00
N ILE A 368 -6.83 15.51 8.32
CA ILE A 368 -6.40 14.75 9.50
C ILE A 368 -4.90 14.42 9.44
N ARG A 369 -4.37 14.04 8.27
CA ARG A 369 -2.92 13.82 8.13
C ARG A 369 -2.13 15.10 8.35
N MET A 370 -2.57 16.23 7.79
CA MET A 370 -1.91 17.52 7.97
C MET A 370 -1.92 17.98 9.43
N LYS A 371 -3.02 17.73 10.17
CA LYS A 371 -3.10 17.94 11.63
C LYS A 371 -1.98 17.21 12.38
N LEU A 372 -1.58 16.03 11.92
CA LEU A 372 -0.52 15.23 12.56
C LEU A 372 0.90 15.66 12.17
N VAL A 373 1.08 16.41 11.08
CA VAL A 373 2.40 16.77 10.53
C VAL A 373 2.91 18.09 11.10
N ASN A 374 2.04 19.03 11.46
CA ASN A 374 2.46 20.37 11.90
C ASN A 374 1.56 20.93 13.03
N LYS A 375 2.19 21.42 14.12
CA LYS A 375 1.49 22.05 15.26
C LYS A 375 0.68 23.30 14.88
N PHE A 376 1.16 24.09 13.92
CA PHE A 376 0.45 25.28 13.43
C PHE A 376 -0.84 24.89 12.69
N LEU A 377 -0.75 23.93 11.77
CA LEU A 377 -1.94 23.40 11.09
C LEU A 377 -2.88 22.71 12.09
N ALA A 378 -2.34 22.06 13.13
CA ALA A 378 -3.16 21.48 14.18
C ALA A 378 -3.98 22.53 14.94
N TYR A 379 -3.42 23.72 15.19
CA TYR A 379 -4.14 24.85 15.80
C TYR A 379 -5.28 25.34 14.89
N VAL A 380 -4.99 25.60 13.60
CA VAL A 380 -6.00 26.03 12.61
C VAL A 380 -7.12 25.01 12.44
N ILE A 381 -6.78 23.71 12.36
CA ILE A 381 -7.75 22.63 12.18
C ILE A 381 -8.57 22.37 13.45
N SER A 382 -8.07 22.77 14.62
CA SER A 382 -8.78 22.60 15.90
C SER A 382 -9.70 23.79 16.24
N ASP A 383 -9.76 24.82 15.39
CA ASP A 383 -10.70 25.92 15.54
C ASP A 383 -12.15 25.44 15.34
N GLN A 384 -13.06 25.91 16.19
CA GLN A 384 -14.46 25.46 16.17
C GLN A 384 -15.19 25.85 14.89
N ASN A 385 -14.88 27.03 14.32
CA ASN A 385 -15.50 27.47 13.07
C ASN A 385 -15.00 26.62 11.91
N PHE A 386 -13.70 26.31 11.86
CA PHE A 386 -13.12 25.42 10.87
C PHE A 386 -13.74 24.01 10.93
N ILE A 387 -13.86 23.43 12.13
CA ILE A 387 -14.48 22.12 12.33
C ILE A 387 -15.94 22.14 11.87
N ARG A 388 -16.71 23.18 12.22
CA ARG A 388 -18.11 23.33 11.82
C ARG A 388 -18.26 23.32 10.30
N GLU A 389 -17.45 24.12 9.61
CA GLU A 389 -17.51 24.26 8.15
C GLU A 389 -17.05 22.98 7.43
N CYS A 390 -15.98 22.36 7.93
CA CYS A 390 -15.50 21.07 7.41
C CYS A 390 -16.56 19.97 7.59
N ASN A 391 -17.25 19.95 8.73
CA ASN A 391 -18.34 19.01 8.99
C ASN A 391 -19.57 19.26 8.11
N LEU A 392 -19.88 20.53 7.77
CA LEU A 392 -20.94 20.84 6.82
C LEU A 392 -20.63 20.28 5.43
N ARG A 393 -19.38 20.41 4.96
CA ARG A 393 -18.93 19.82 3.69
C ARG A 393 -18.86 18.28 3.73
N SER A 394 -18.41 17.69 4.83
CA SER A 394 -18.30 16.23 4.95
C SER A 394 -19.67 15.52 5.05
N ARG A 395 -20.72 16.23 5.45
CA ARG A 395 -22.11 15.69 5.47
C ARG A 395 -22.63 15.36 4.07
N SER A 396 -22.19 16.09 3.04
CA SER A 396 -22.59 15.82 1.66
C SER A 396 -21.70 14.77 0.98
N ALA A 397 -20.48 14.57 1.50
CA ALA A 397 -19.54 13.59 0.99
C ALA A 397 -20.00 12.15 1.25
N THR A 398 -19.85 11.31 0.25
CA THR A 398 -20.11 9.88 0.36
C THR A 398 -18.82 9.15 0.63
N TRP A 399 -18.84 8.25 1.60
CA TRP A 399 -17.70 7.43 1.96
C TRP A 399 -17.98 5.97 1.66
N LEU A 400 -17.05 5.33 0.94
CA LEU A 400 -17.01 3.90 0.76
C LEU A 400 -15.98 3.29 1.70
N PHE A 401 -16.42 2.37 2.55
CA PHE A 401 -15.57 1.65 3.48
C PHE A 401 -15.44 0.18 3.12
N VAL A 402 -14.19 -0.27 3.02
CA VAL A 402 -13.81 -1.64 2.69
C VAL A 402 -12.97 -2.19 3.83
N TYR A 403 -13.46 -3.22 4.51
CA TYR A 403 -12.75 -3.87 5.60
C TYR A 403 -12.14 -5.21 5.15
N LYS A 404 -10.82 -5.33 5.31
CA LYS A 404 -10.04 -6.48 4.88
C LYS A 404 -9.72 -7.37 6.06
N LYS A 405 -9.94 -8.68 5.90
CA LYS A 405 -9.49 -9.70 6.85
C LYS A 405 -7.98 -9.89 6.66
N ARG A 406 -7.18 -9.41 7.60
CA ARG A 406 -5.73 -9.67 7.65
C ARG A 406 -5.40 -10.56 8.83
N TRP A 407 -4.63 -11.61 8.58
CA TRP A 407 -4.18 -12.51 9.64
C TRP A 407 -3.25 -11.78 10.61
N ARG A 408 -3.68 -11.71 11.88
CA ARG A 408 -2.93 -11.43 13.11
C ARG A 408 -2.22 -10.08 13.32
N ARG A 409 -2.08 -9.14 12.37
CA ARG A 409 -1.25 -7.94 12.66
C ARG A 409 -1.70 -6.56 12.21
N ASP A 410 -2.73 -6.38 11.38
CA ASP A 410 -3.17 -5.02 10.99
C ASP A 410 -4.66 -5.01 10.60
N ALA A 411 -5.56 -4.66 11.54
CA ALA A 411 -6.97 -4.45 11.22
C ALA A 411 -7.17 -3.03 10.66
N ILE A 412 -7.32 -2.94 9.34
CA ILE A 412 -7.39 -1.66 8.62
C ILE A 412 -8.71 -1.57 7.85
N ILE A 413 -9.47 -0.51 8.13
CA ILE A 413 -10.58 -0.08 7.30
C ILE A 413 -10.00 0.83 6.21
N HIS A 414 -10.25 0.49 4.95
CA HIS A 414 -9.94 1.35 3.82
C HIS A 414 -11.15 2.23 3.53
N GLY A 415 -10.97 3.56 3.57
CA GLY A 415 -11.99 4.54 3.22
C GLY A 415 -11.66 5.22 1.91
N PHE A 416 -12.65 5.46 1.06
CA PHE A 416 -12.55 6.30 -0.12
C PHE A 416 -13.75 7.26 -0.13
N SER A 417 -13.52 8.52 -0.48
CA SER A 417 -14.62 9.48 -0.68
C SER A 417 -14.70 9.84 -2.15
N ASP A 418 -15.92 10.05 -2.64
CA ASP A 418 -16.18 10.61 -3.97
C ASP A 418 -15.51 11.97 -4.22
N GLN A 419 -15.09 12.67 -3.16
CA GLN A 419 -14.34 13.93 -3.23
C GLN A 419 -12.81 13.76 -3.12
N SER A 420 -12.30 12.53 -2.94
CA SER A 420 -10.86 12.26 -2.74
C SER A 420 -10.31 11.37 -3.85
N ASN A 421 -9.11 11.66 -4.32
CA ASN A 421 -8.42 10.84 -5.33
C ASN A 421 -7.58 9.70 -4.70
N CYS A 422 -7.62 9.51 -3.38
CA CYS A 422 -6.78 8.52 -2.71
C CYS A 422 -7.51 7.68 -1.66
N TRP A 423 -7.06 6.44 -1.47
CA TRP A 423 -7.52 5.59 -0.39
C TRP A 423 -6.96 6.06 0.96
N PHE A 424 -7.84 6.24 1.92
CA PHE A 424 -7.51 6.42 3.31
C PHE A 424 -7.47 5.08 4.07
N LYS A 425 -6.68 5.01 5.13
CA LYS A 425 -6.52 3.82 5.97
C LYS A 425 -6.76 4.20 7.42
N ILE A 426 -7.73 3.55 8.05
CA ILE A 426 -8.06 3.72 9.45
C ILE A 426 -7.66 2.44 10.17
N SER A 427 -6.69 2.54 11.09
CA SER A 427 -6.39 1.43 11.99
C SER A 427 -7.49 1.31 13.03
N VAL A 428 -8.11 0.14 13.10
CA VAL A 428 -9.08 -0.22 14.14
C VAL A 428 -8.54 -1.32 15.05
N GLU A 429 -7.23 -1.57 15.00
CA GLU A 429 -6.57 -2.61 15.79
C GLU A 429 -6.81 -2.42 17.30
N ASP A 430 -6.65 -1.21 17.82
CA ASP A 430 -6.82 -0.90 19.24
C ASP A 430 -8.28 -1.07 19.69
N LEU A 431 -9.25 -0.82 18.80
CA LEU A 431 -10.68 -0.99 19.08
C LEU A 431 -11.05 -2.48 19.09
N ILE A 432 -10.51 -3.25 18.15
CA ILE A 432 -10.75 -4.69 18.08
C ILE A 432 -10.10 -5.42 19.25
N LYS A 433 -8.90 -5.01 19.69
CA LYS A 433 -8.23 -5.59 20.88
C LYS A 433 -9.03 -5.41 22.18
N GLN A 434 -9.84 -4.37 22.29
CA GLN A 434 -10.73 -4.18 23.45
C GLN A 434 -11.85 -5.22 23.51
N VAL A 435 -12.16 -5.87 22.38
CA VAL A 435 -13.30 -6.78 22.23
C VAL A 435 -12.87 -8.23 22.06
N VAL A 436 -11.81 -8.46 21.32
CA VAL A 436 -11.31 -9.78 20.97
C VAL A 436 -10.42 -10.30 22.09
N LEU A 437 -10.96 -11.23 22.88
CA LEU A 437 -10.28 -11.85 24.03
C LEU A 437 -9.22 -12.88 23.60
N TYR A 438 -9.29 -13.42 22.38
CA TYR A 438 -8.40 -14.47 21.90
C TYR A 438 -7.67 -14.10 20.59
N PRO A 439 -6.33 -14.33 20.50
CA PRO A 439 -5.56 -14.01 19.29
C PRO A 439 -5.94 -14.94 18.12
N GLY A 440 -6.85 -14.48 17.26
CA GLY A 440 -7.34 -15.20 16.08
C GLY A 440 -8.84 -15.02 15.79
N GLU A 441 -9.58 -14.26 16.59
CA GLU A 441 -10.99 -14.01 16.36
C GLU A 441 -11.22 -13.06 15.17
N ASP A 442 -12.16 -13.43 14.29
CA ASP A 442 -12.50 -12.65 13.11
C ASP A 442 -13.76 -11.82 13.35
N VAL A 443 -13.61 -10.50 13.23
CA VAL A 443 -14.71 -9.54 13.17
C VAL A 443 -15.04 -9.20 11.72
N TYR A 444 -16.32 -8.91 11.47
CA TYR A 444 -16.84 -8.59 10.14
C TYR A 444 -17.55 -7.25 10.16
N LEU A 445 -17.25 -6.38 9.20
CA LEU A 445 -17.95 -5.11 9.05
C LEU A 445 -19.36 -5.37 8.50
N LEU A 446 -20.37 -4.83 9.18
CA LEU A 446 -21.78 -4.93 8.81
C LEU A 446 -22.25 -3.67 8.07
N THR A 447 -22.19 -2.52 8.73
CA THR A 447 -22.64 -1.23 8.20
C THR A 447 -21.93 -0.09 8.95
N ALA A 448 -21.94 1.11 8.38
CA ALA A 448 -21.40 2.31 9.00
C ALA A 448 -22.29 3.51 8.69
N SER A 449 -22.33 4.47 9.61
CA SER A 449 -23.10 5.70 9.44
C SER A 449 -22.48 6.79 10.31
N GLY A 450 -22.05 7.88 9.68
CA GLY A 450 -21.22 8.90 10.30
C GLY A 450 -19.95 8.30 10.90
N ASN A 451 -19.74 8.55 12.20
CA ASN A 451 -18.55 8.11 12.94
C ASN A 451 -18.69 6.71 13.57
N VAL A 452 -19.86 6.06 13.44
CA VAL A 452 -20.18 4.79 14.09
C VAL A 452 -20.14 3.65 13.08
N PHE A 453 -19.42 2.58 13.43
CA PHE A 453 -19.19 1.40 12.60
C PHE A 453 -19.64 0.14 13.35
N LEU A 454 -20.49 -0.66 12.73
CA LEU A 454 -20.98 -1.91 13.31
C LEU A 454 -20.16 -3.11 12.84
N PHE A 455 -19.64 -3.86 13.81
CA PHE A 455 -18.90 -5.09 13.61
C PHE A 455 -19.62 -6.27 14.26
N ALA A 456 -19.62 -7.43 13.60
CA ALA A 456 -20.08 -8.68 14.18
C ALA A 456 -18.92 -9.65 14.40
N SER A 457 -18.94 -10.34 15.54
CA SER A 457 -18.09 -11.52 15.78
C SER A 457 -18.91 -12.81 15.68
N ASN A 458 -18.40 -13.77 14.91
CA ASN A 458 -19.00 -15.11 14.85
C ASN A 458 -18.73 -15.94 16.11
N SER A 459 -17.56 -15.78 16.73
CA SER A 459 -17.16 -16.56 17.90
C SER A 459 -17.94 -16.15 19.14
N GLN A 460 -18.07 -14.83 19.36
CA GLN A 460 -18.83 -14.29 20.48
C GLN A 460 -20.34 -14.17 20.18
N LYS A 461 -20.76 -14.37 18.92
CA LYS A 461 -22.14 -14.17 18.44
C LYS A 461 -22.74 -12.83 18.90
N ALA A 462 -21.92 -11.79 18.85
CA ALA A 462 -22.21 -10.46 19.38
C ALA A 462 -21.92 -9.37 18.35
N VAL A 463 -22.59 -8.24 18.50
CA VAL A 463 -22.41 -7.04 17.67
C VAL A 463 -21.76 -5.94 18.50
N PHE A 464 -20.82 -5.23 17.90
CA PHE A 464 -20.07 -4.15 18.52
C PHE A 464 -20.20 -2.88 17.67
N ALA A 465 -20.46 -1.76 18.34
CA ALA A 465 -20.45 -0.44 17.75
C ALA A 465 -19.13 0.25 18.11
N PHE A 466 -18.36 0.60 17.08
CA PHE A 466 -17.09 1.30 17.19
C PHE A 466 -17.29 2.75 16.77
N ASN A 467 -16.97 3.69 17.65
CA ASN A 467 -16.91 5.10 17.31
C ASN A 467 -15.46 5.47 16.98
N LEU A 468 -15.19 5.80 15.72
CA LEU A 468 -13.82 6.05 15.26
C LEU A 468 -13.21 7.33 15.82
N VAL A 469 -14.03 8.29 16.21
CA VAL A 469 -13.58 9.60 16.66
C VAL A 469 -13.31 9.60 18.16
N THR A 470 -14.26 9.09 18.96
CA THR A 470 -14.07 8.97 20.41
C THR A 470 -13.22 7.75 20.79
N LYS A 471 -12.92 6.86 19.84
CA LYS A 471 -12.28 5.56 20.05
C LYS A 471 -13.01 4.69 21.09
N ALA A 472 -14.31 4.90 21.27
CA ALA A 472 -15.14 4.13 22.17
C ALA A 472 -15.68 2.87 21.49
N VAL A 473 -15.84 1.81 22.28
CA VAL A 473 -16.43 0.55 21.84
C VAL A 473 -17.60 0.18 22.75
N LYS A 474 -18.78 -0.05 22.16
CA LYS A 474 -19.96 -0.54 22.85
C LYS A 474 -20.33 -1.92 22.34
N LYS A 475 -20.44 -2.89 23.24
CA LYS A 475 -21.08 -4.19 22.95
C LYS A 475 -22.59 -4.01 22.99
N ILE A 476 -23.26 -4.29 21.88
CA ILE A 476 -24.73 -4.23 21.81
C ILE A 476 -25.30 -5.42 22.59
N PRO A 477 -26.34 -5.21 23.44
CA PRO A 477 -26.98 -6.30 24.16
C PRO A 477 -27.51 -7.37 23.20
N PRO A 478 -27.58 -8.64 23.64
CA PRO A 478 -28.04 -9.74 22.80
C PRO A 478 -29.39 -9.43 22.13
N CYS A 479 -29.49 -9.79 20.85
CA CYS A 479 -30.72 -9.65 20.10
C CYS A 479 -31.86 -10.43 20.78
N PRO A 480 -33.12 -9.92 20.76
CA PRO A 480 -34.28 -10.64 21.26
C PRO A 480 -34.48 -12.03 20.63
N LEU A 481 -33.98 -12.22 19.39
CA LEU A 481 -34.00 -13.51 18.67
C LEU A 481 -32.86 -14.46 19.08
N GLY A 482 -32.04 -14.09 20.06
CA GLY A 482 -30.90 -14.87 20.52
C GLY A 482 -29.59 -14.55 19.79
N PRO A 483 -28.53 -15.34 20.04
CA PRO A 483 -27.19 -15.08 19.54
C PRO A 483 -27.07 -15.40 18.04
N ARG A 484 -26.62 -14.42 17.24
CA ARG A 484 -26.56 -14.49 15.76
C ARG A 484 -25.14 -14.33 15.24
N GLY A 485 -24.81 -15.09 14.20
CA GLY A 485 -23.56 -14.94 13.43
C GLY A 485 -23.68 -13.93 12.29
N THR A 486 -22.56 -13.58 11.66
CA THR A 486 -22.46 -12.59 10.56
C THR A 486 -23.37 -12.93 9.38
N SER A 487 -23.51 -14.21 9.01
CA SER A 487 -24.36 -14.61 7.89
C SER A 487 -25.85 -14.33 8.15
N SER A 488 -26.30 -14.50 9.39
CA SER A 488 -27.67 -14.15 9.81
C SER A 488 -27.88 -12.64 9.75
N TRP A 489 -26.92 -11.87 10.27
CA TRP A 489 -26.98 -10.41 10.20
C TRP A 489 -27.07 -9.91 8.75
N ARG A 490 -26.20 -10.40 7.86
CA ARG A 490 -26.19 -9.99 6.44
C ARG A 490 -27.44 -10.37 5.64
N ARG A 491 -28.27 -11.29 6.13
CA ARG A 491 -29.56 -11.65 5.50
C ARG A 491 -30.67 -10.66 5.88
N SER A 492 -30.62 -10.11 7.09
CA SER A 492 -31.60 -9.13 7.55
C SER A 492 -31.35 -7.77 6.90
N GLY A 493 -32.41 -7.11 6.42
CA GLY A 493 -32.33 -5.70 6.07
C GLY A 493 -32.01 -4.90 7.33
N MET A 494 -30.84 -4.27 7.35
CA MET A 494 -30.33 -3.53 8.51
C MET A 494 -30.01 -2.08 8.15
N LYS A 495 -30.12 -1.18 9.13
CA LYS A 495 -29.75 0.23 8.98
C LYS A 495 -29.24 0.81 10.28
N LEU A 496 -28.23 1.67 10.17
CA LEU A 496 -27.67 2.42 11.27
C LEU A 496 -28.02 3.90 11.09
N VAL A 497 -28.76 4.45 12.05
CA VAL A 497 -29.27 5.82 11.99
C VAL A 497 -28.66 6.63 13.14
N PRO A 498 -27.75 7.58 12.87
CA PRO A 498 -27.21 8.44 13.91
C PRO A 498 -28.29 9.40 14.42
N GLN A 499 -28.37 9.57 15.74
CA GLN A 499 -29.27 10.52 16.40
C GLN A 499 -28.47 11.78 16.77
N GLY A 500 -28.78 12.89 16.10
CA GLY A 500 -28.13 14.17 16.36
C GLY A 500 -26.72 14.29 15.76
N SER A 501 -26.26 15.54 15.67
CA SER A 501 -24.97 15.88 15.08
C SER A 501 -23.85 15.76 16.10
N GLY A 502 -23.21 14.58 16.21
CA GLY A 502 -21.97 14.42 16.97
C GLY A 502 -22.09 13.94 18.42
N SER A 503 -23.29 13.63 18.92
CA SER A 503 -23.49 13.04 20.27
C SER A 503 -22.98 11.60 20.40
N GLY A 504 -22.75 10.91 19.27
CA GLY A 504 -22.40 9.50 19.25
C GLY A 504 -23.58 8.56 19.49
N ASN A 505 -24.79 9.09 19.70
CA ASN A 505 -26.03 8.31 19.83
C ASN A 505 -26.47 7.78 18.47
N PHE A 506 -26.96 6.55 18.45
CA PHE A 506 -27.42 5.90 17.24
C PHE A 506 -28.54 4.93 17.54
N ARG A 507 -29.34 4.68 16.50
CA ARG A 507 -30.31 3.61 16.44
C ARG A 507 -29.85 2.55 15.46
N PHE A 508 -29.90 1.30 15.89
CA PHE A 508 -29.62 0.16 15.03
C PHE A 508 -30.93 -0.58 14.77
N LEU A 509 -31.37 -0.57 13.52
CA LEU A 509 -32.62 -1.18 13.09
C LEU A 509 -32.33 -2.39 12.20
N PHE A 510 -33.09 -3.46 12.38
CA PHE A 510 -33.15 -4.53 11.39
C PHE A 510 -34.54 -5.17 11.37
N VAL A 511 -34.88 -5.82 10.27
CA VAL A 511 -36.16 -6.55 10.12
C VAL A 511 -35.89 -8.02 9.85
N GLU A 512 -36.70 -8.88 10.43
CA GLU A 512 -36.66 -10.32 10.23
C GLU A 512 -38.07 -10.94 10.31
N MET A 513 -38.25 -12.09 9.68
CA MET A 513 -39.48 -12.87 9.76
C MET A 513 -39.50 -13.69 11.05
N VAL A 514 -40.44 -13.40 11.94
CA VAL A 514 -40.71 -14.16 13.16
C VAL A 514 -42.09 -14.78 13.00
N GLU A 515 -42.18 -16.12 13.02
CA GLU A 515 -43.45 -16.84 12.86
C GLU A 515 -44.26 -16.39 11.61
N ASN A 516 -43.55 -16.17 10.49
CA ASN A 516 -44.11 -15.68 9.22
C ASN A 516 -44.67 -14.24 9.25
N ARG A 517 -44.31 -13.45 10.27
CA ARG A 517 -44.64 -12.02 10.38
C ARG A 517 -43.36 -11.18 10.34
N PRO A 518 -43.29 -10.11 9.54
CA PRO A 518 -42.14 -9.21 9.55
C PRO A 518 -42.16 -8.35 10.82
N VAL A 519 -41.13 -8.49 11.65
CA VAL A 519 -40.96 -7.73 12.89
C VAL A 519 -39.74 -6.82 12.76
N LEU A 520 -39.95 -5.53 13.05
CA LEU A 520 -38.90 -4.54 13.16
C LEU A 520 -38.29 -4.60 14.55
N PHE A 521 -36.97 -4.73 14.63
CA PHE A 521 -36.19 -4.63 15.86
C PHE A 521 -35.37 -3.35 15.82
N GLU A 522 -35.48 -2.56 16.88
CA GLU A 522 -34.80 -1.28 17.03
C GLU A 522 -34.03 -1.29 18.35
N TYR A 523 -32.72 -1.09 18.28
CA TYR A 523 -31.88 -0.84 19.44
C TYR A 523 -31.58 0.65 19.50
N ASP A 524 -31.94 1.28 20.62
CA ASP A 524 -31.61 2.67 20.91
C ASP A 524 -30.46 2.72 21.94
N LEU A 525 -29.37 3.41 21.60
CA LEU A 525 -28.22 3.57 22.49
C LEU A 525 -28.55 4.40 23.74
N GLU A 526 -29.45 5.39 23.66
CA GLU A 526 -29.81 6.25 24.79
C GLU A 526 -30.50 5.47 25.90
N ILE A 527 -31.39 4.56 25.51
CA ILE A 527 -32.18 3.72 26.43
C ILE A 527 -31.45 2.41 26.76
N ASP A 528 -30.46 2.04 25.94
CA ASP A 528 -29.70 0.77 25.99
C ASP A 528 -30.62 -0.47 25.98
N LYS A 529 -31.74 -0.40 25.24
CA LYS A 529 -32.76 -1.45 25.17
C LYS A 529 -33.22 -1.71 23.74
N TRP A 530 -33.65 -2.96 23.52
CA TRP A 530 -34.32 -3.39 22.30
C TRP A 530 -35.82 -3.10 22.38
N GLN A 531 -36.38 -2.59 21.29
CA GLN A 531 -37.80 -2.48 21.03
C GLN A 531 -38.13 -3.34 19.80
N SER A 532 -39.27 -4.03 19.84
CA SER A 532 -39.75 -4.85 18.74
C SER A 532 -41.17 -4.44 18.37
N THR A 533 -41.40 -4.16 17.10
CA THR A 533 -42.71 -3.73 16.59
C THR A 533 -43.07 -4.58 15.38
N GLU A 534 -44.22 -5.26 15.42
CA GLU A 534 -44.74 -6.00 14.26
C GLU A 534 -45.17 -5.02 13.17
N ALA A 535 -44.74 -5.28 11.94
CA ALA A 535 -45.14 -4.48 10.80
C ALA A 535 -46.57 -4.84 10.36
N ARG A 536 -47.32 -3.83 9.91
CA ARG A 536 -48.72 -3.98 9.49
C ARG A 536 -48.87 -3.75 8.00
N GLU A 537 -49.77 -4.50 7.36
CA GLU A 537 -50.20 -4.18 5.99
C GLU A 537 -51.09 -2.92 6.03
N VAL A 538 -50.83 -1.96 5.15
CA VAL A 538 -51.59 -0.72 5.04
C VAL A 538 -52.29 -0.69 3.68
N LEU A 539 -53.59 -0.40 3.70
CA LEU A 539 -54.40 -0.16 2.50
C LEU A 539 -53.90 1.10 1.78
N HIS A 540 -53.87 1.06 0.44
CA HIS A 540 -53.20 2.00 -0.50
C HIS A 540 -53.35 3.52 -0.26
N GLU A 541 -54.18 3.99 0.66
CA GLU A 541 -54.52 5.41 0.86
C GLU A 541 -53.61 6.16 1.84
N ASN A 542 -52.73 5.48 2.60
CA ASN A 542 -51.88 6.13 3.62
C ASN A 542 -50.39 5.78 3.47
N LEU A 543 -49.84 5.91 2.26
CA LEU A 543 -48.39 5.79 2.10
C LEU A 543 -47.68 7.06 2.63
N PRO A 544 -46.63 6.89 3.43
CA PRO A 544 -45.90 8.00 4.03
C PRO A 544 -45.13 8.80 2.97
N GLY A 545 -44.94 10.09 3.25
CA GLY A 545 -44.20 11.01 2.38
C GLY A 545 -42.72 10.61 2.15
N ASN A 546 -41.99 11.46 1.43
CA ASN A 546 -40.63 11.20 0.91
C ASN A 546 -39.56 10.76 1.95
N ASP A 547 -39.79 10.92 3.25
CA ASP A 547 -38.83 10.59 4.32
C ASP A 547 -39.11 9.22 4.96
N CYS A 548 -39.05 8.17 4.15
CA CYS A 548 -39.18 6.79 4.60
C CYS A 548 -37.91 5.98 4.43
N MET A 549 -37.58 5.20 5.45
CA MET A 549 -36.53 4.19 5.40
C MET A 549 -37.13 2.85 4.99
N PHE A 550 -36.52 2.18 4.02
CA PHE A 550 -36.96 0.88 3.55
C PHE A 550 -35.96 -0.20 3.98
N LEU A 551 -36.46 -1.28 4.58
CA LEU A 551 -35.69 -2.43 5.04
C LEU A 551 -36.19 -3.68 4.34
N ASN A 552 -35.31 -4.36 3.59
CA ASN A 552 -35.67 -5.59 2.88
C ASN A 552 -35.76 -6.77 3.85
N VAL A 553 -36.80 -7.58 3.72
CA VAL A 553 -37.04 -8.73 4.59
C VAL A 553 -36.81 -10.04 3.84
N VAL A 554 -37.50 -10.23 2.72
CA VAL A 554 -37.42 -11.43 1.88
C VAL A 554 -37.44 -11.01 0.43
N ASN A 555 -36.52 -11.52 -0.37
CA ASN A 555 -36.48 -11.25 -1.80
C ASN A 555 -36.72 -12.58 -2.55
N GLY A 556 -37.91 -12.74 -3.11
CA GLY A 556 -38.25 -13.81 -4.04
C GLY A 556 -38.05 -13.39 -5.49
N PRO A 557 -38.09 -14.34 -6.45
CA PRO A 557 -37.96 -14.05 -7.87
C PRO A 557 -39.10 -13.19 -8.45
N TYR A 558 -40.28 -13.20 -7.82
CA TYR A 558 -41.47 -12.50 -8.31
C TYR A 558 -42.08 -11.50 -7.32
N GLU A 559 -41.79 -11.66 -6.04
CA GLU A 559 -42.31 -10.82 -4.96
C GLU A 559 -41.17 -10.54 -3.97
N SER A 560 -41.00 -9.28 -3.60
CA SER A 560 -40.13 -8.88 -2.49
C SER A 560 -41.00 -8.40 -1.34
N LEU A 561 -40.56 -8.64 -0.12
CA LEU A 561 -41.17 -8.15 1.11
C LEU A 561 -40.25 -7.08 1.69
N VAL A 562 -40.76 -5.84 1.75
CA VAL A 562 -40.01 -4.67 2.22
C VAL A 562 -40.82 -4.00 3.31
N VAL A 563 -40.15 -3.60 4.40
CA VAL A 563 -40.78 -2.83 5.46
C VAL A 563 -40.37 -1.37 5.35
N ALA A 564 -41.37 -0.48 5.30
CA ALA A 564 -41.18 0.96 5.32
C ALA A 564 -41.35 1.51 6.74
N VAL A 565 -40.42 2.37 7.17
CA VAL A 565 -40.39 3.01 8.48
C VAL A 565 -40.30 4.52 8.28
N GLY A 566 -41.31 5.27 8.75
CA GLY A 566 -41.39 6.72 8.60
C GLY A 566 -40.56 7.49 9.64
N SER A 567 -40.10 8.70 9.26
CA SER A 567 -39.32 9.60 10.12
C SER A 567 -40.17 10.41 11.11
N GLU A 568 -41.40 10.79 10.74
CA GLU A 568 -42.30 11.58 11.59
C GLU A 568 -43.17 10.68 12.48
N TYR A 569 -43.04 10.88 13.80
CA TYR A 569 -43.81 10.36 14.93
C TYR A 569 -44.89 9.28 14.67
N LYS A 570 -44.66 8.08 15.25
CA LYS A 570 -45.68 7.08 15.64
C LYS A 570 -46.48 6.36 14.54
N ASN A 571 -46.04 6.33 13.28
CA ASN A 571 -46.60 5.38 12.33
C ASN A 571 -45.89 4.01 12.43
N PHE A 572 -46.67 2.96 12.70
CA PHE A 572 -46.21 1.58 12.77
C PHE A 572 -45.42 1.19 11.51
N PRO A 573 -44.43 0.28 11.59
CA PRO A 573 -43.74 -0.20 10.40
C PRO A 573 -44.73 -0.80 9.40
N MET A 574 -44.59 -0.46 8.12
CA MET A 574 -45.56 -0.84 7.08
C MET A 574 -44.99 -1.89 6.15
N ILE A 575 -45.80 -2.89 5.82
CA ILE A 575 -45.43 -3.96 4.89
C ILE A 575 -45.73 -3.52 3.47
N LEU A 576 -44.72 -3.59 2.61
CA LEU A 576 -44.82 -3.43 1.17
C LEU A 576 -44.44 -4.74 0.48
N ARG A 577 -45.22 -5.12 -0.53
CA ARG A 577 -45.02 -6.34 -1.33
C ARG A 577 -44.77 -5.99 -2.80
N PRO A 578 -43.68 -5.28 -3.13
CA PRO A 578 -43.43 -4.88 -4.50
C PRO A 578 -43.26 -6.09 -5.42
N ARG A 579 -44.05 -6.11 -6.49
CA ARG A 579 -43.96 -7.10 -7.57
C ARG A 579 -43.23 -6.50 -8.77
N LEU A 580 -42.51 -7.35 -9.50
CA LEU A 580 -41.88 -6.98 -10.76
C LEU A 580 -42.93 -7.05 -11.88
N GLY A 581 -43.28 -5.92 -12.51
CA GLY A 581 -44.32 -5.88 -13.55
C GLY A 581 -43.97 -6.66 -14.83
N ASN A 582 -44.99 -6.98 -15.66
CA ASN A 582 -44.88 -7.76 -16.91
C ASN A 582 -43.89 -7.21 -17.96
N ARG A 583 -43.31 -6.01 -17.81
CA ARG A 583 -42.20 -5.56 -18.67
C ARG A 583 -40.93 -6.39 -18.50
N GLY A 584 -40.76 -7.09 -17.38
CA GLY A 584 -39.72 -8.11 -17.21
C GLY A 584 -39.90 -9.35 -18.11
N GLN A 585 -41.10 -9.54 -18.67
CA GLN A 585 -41.46 -10.62 -19.60
C GLN A 585 -41.23 -10.24 -21.08
N GLN A 586 -41.19 -8.96 -21.47
CA GLN A 586 -41.14 -8.57 -22.89
C GLN A 586 -39.77 -8.68 -23.60
N SER A 587 -38.74 -9.20 -22.93
CA SER A 587 -37.53 -9.71 -23.60
C SER A 587 -37.44 -11.23 -23.58
N SER A 588 -38.58 -11.94 -23.53
CA SER A 588 -38.66 -13.40 -23.64
C SER A 588 -39.07 -13.90 -25.03
N THR A 589 -39.00 -13.06 -26.07
CA THR A 589 -39.26 -13.46 -27.47
C THR A 589 -38.05 -13.24 -28.36
N ALA A 590 -36.89 -13.71 -27.93
CA ALA A 590 -35.82 -14.15 -28.82
C ALA A 590 -34.80 -14.98 -28.01
N PHE A 591 -34.69 -16.26 -28.36
CA PHE A 591 -33.64 -17.20 -27.94
C PHE A 591 -33.65 -17.74 -26.50
N SER A 592 -34.01 -19.04 -26.43
CA SER A 592 -33.29 -20.14 -25.77
C SER A 592 -32.97 -19.99 -24.28
N TRP A 593 -33.58 -20.85 -23.44
CA TRP A 593 -33.11 -21.35 -22.13
C TRP A 593 -31.84 -20.68 -21.54
N VAL A 594 -31.87 -19.37 -21.24
CA VAL A 594 -30.79 -18.69 -20.52
C VAL A 594 -31.02 -18.94 -19.03
N HIS A 595 -30.11 -19.68 -18.43
CA HIS A 595 -30.16 -20.09 -17.03
C HIS A 595 -30.43 -18.90 -16.08
N ILE A 596 -31.34 -19.09 -15.12
CA ILE A 596 -31.68 -18.18 -14.02
C ILE A 596 -30.44 -17.66 -13.25
N ASN A 597 -29.30 -18.34 -13.37
CA ASN A 597 -28.01 -18.00 -12.76
C ASN A 597 -27.29 -16.75 -13.33
N ASP A 598 -27.81 -16.13 -14.41
CA ASP A 598 -27.17 -15.00 -15.08
C ASP A 598 -27.72 -13.62 -14.70
N ARG A 599 -28.70 -13.58 -13.78
CA ARG A 599 -29.21 -12.34 -13.18
C ARG A 599 -28.87 -12.28 -11.71
N LYS A 600 -28.34 -11.14 -11.25
CA LYS A 600 -28.05 -10.85 -9.85
C LYS A 600 -28.82 -9.61 -9.41
N HIS A 601 -29.48 -9.70 -8.26
CA HIS A 601 -30.21 -8.58 -7.66
C HIS A 601 -29.46 -8.07 -6.43
N VAL A 602 -29.27 -6.76 -6.35
CA VAL A 602 -28.72 -6.06 -5.19
C VAL A 602 -29.77 -5.10 -4.69
N TYR A 603 -30.15 -5.20 -3.42
CA TYR A 603 -31.24 -4.40 -2.85
C TYR A 603 -30.69 -3.45 -1.78
N GLY A 604 -31.28 -2.27 -1.67
CA GLY A 604 -30.94 -1.30 -0.63
C GLY A 604 -31.78 -0.03 -0.73
N ASP A 605 -32.18 0.52 0.43
CA ASP A 605 -32.94 1.78 0.56
C ASP A 605 -34.13 1.92 -0.42
N GLY A 606 -34.93 0.88 -0.59
CA GLY A 606 -36.11 0.91 -1.46
C GLY A 606 -35.79 0.89 -2.95
N HIS A 607 -34.55 0.55 -3.30
CA HIS A 607 -34.07 0.37 -4.66
C HIS A 607 -33.57 -1.06 -4.85
N MET A 608 -33.60 -1.49 -6.11
CA MET A 608 -33.11 -2.78 -6.56
C MET A 608 -32.28 -2.54 -7.82
N MET A 609 -31.07 -3.07 -7.82
CA MET A 609 -30.22 -3.11 -8.99
C MET A 609 -30.23 -4.52 -9.57
N ILE A 610 -30.57 -4.63 -10.85
CA ILE A 610 -30.57 -5.89 -11.60
C ILE A 610 -29.37 -5.89 -12.53
N MET A 611 -28.43 -6.78 -12.26
CA MET A 611 -27.27 -7.00 -13.11
C MET A 611 -27.49 -8.26 -13.96
N ARG A 612 -27.27 -8.13 -15.27
CA ARG A 612 -27.22 -9.25 -16.21
C ARG A 612 -25.80 -9.52 -16.65
N SER A 613 -25.52 -10.78 -16.91
CA SER A 613 -24.17 -11.25 -17.22
C SER A 613 -24.20 -12.23 -18.37
N ARG A 614 -23.15 -12.20 -19.21
CA ARG A 614 -22.93 -13.18 -20.28
C ARG A 614 -21.79 -14.11 -19.88
N GLY A 615 -21.97 -15.41 -20.11
CA GLY A 615 -20.88 -16.38 -20.03
C GLY A 615 -19.89 -16.16 -21.16
N ILE A 616 -18.62 -16.44 -20.92
CA ILE A 616 -17.60 -16.50 -21.96
C ILE A 616 -17.49 -17.98 -22.34
N ASP A 617 -18.12 -18.36 -23.46
CA ASP A 617 -18.01 -19.71 -24.02
C ASP A 617 -16.64 -19.83 -24.71
N ASP A 618 -15.67 -20.40 -23.99
CA ASP A 618 -14.41 -20.85 -24.57
C ASP A 618 -14.28 -22.34 -24.23
N ASP A 619 -14.19 -23.20 -25.24
CA ASP A 619 -14.30 -24.67 -25.16
C ASP A 619 -13.25 -25.34 -24.25
N ASN A 620 -12.30 -24.57 -23.71
CA ASN A 620 -11.22 -25.01 -22.81
C ASN A 620 -11.18 -24.31 -21.44
N VAL A 621 -12.15 -23.44 -21.09
CA VAL A 621 -12.14 -22.72 -19.81
C VAL A 621 -13.37 -23.08 -18.95
N ASP A 622 -13.11 -23.42 -17.69
CA ASP A 622 -14.08 -23.67 -16.62
C ASP A 622 -15.28 -22.71 -16.70
N ARG A 623 -16.52 -23.23 -16.79
CA ARG A 623 -17.83 -22.54 -16.99
C ARG A 623 -18.19 -21.42 -15.98
N ARG A 624 -17.23 -20.94 -15.19
CA ARG A 624 -17.40 -20.03 -14.05
C ARG A 624 -17.02 -18.59 -14.33
N VAL A 625 -16.60 -18.24 -15.55
CA VAL A 625 -16.23 -16.85 -15.89
C VAL A 625 -17.41 -16.15 -16.57
N LYS A 626 -17.79 -14.99 -16.01
CA LYS A 626 -18.88 -14.15 -16.53
C LYS A 626 -18.37 -12.74 -16.80
N MET A 627 -19.03 -12.03 -17.71
CA MET A 627 -18.83 -10.61 -17.95
C MET A 627 -20.17 -9.88 -17.79
N VAL A 628 -20.15 -8.69 -17.19
CA VAL A 628 -21.38 -7.90 -16.99
C VAL A 628 -21.84 -7.34 -18.34
N SER A 629 -23.12 -7.54 -18.67
CA SER A 629 -23.70 -7.10 -19.94
C SER A 629 -24.65 -5.92 -19.79
N SER A 630 -25.38 -5.81 -18.68
CA SER A 630 -26.26 -4.67 -18.39
C SER A 630 -26.54 -4.53 -16.91
N ILE A 631 -26.77 -3.31 -16.46
CA ILE A 631 -27.09 -2.97 -15.08
C ILE A 631 -28.27 -2.01 -15.07
N GLU A 632 -29.40 -2.45 -14.52
CA GLU A 632 -30.61 -1.66 -14.37
C GLU A 632 -30.84 -1.27 -12.91
N ILE A 633 -31.40 -0.09 -12.67
CA ILE A 633 -31.93 0.33 -11.37
C ILE A 633 -33.45 0.41 -11.44
N TRP A 634 -34.07 -0.13 -10.40
CA TRP A 634 -35.49 -0.14 -10.13
C TRP A 634 -35.73 0.49 -8.75
N GLY A 635 -36.84 1.19 -8.60
CA GLY A 635 -37.24 1.84 -7.35
C GLY A 635 -38.64 1.41 -6.94
N ILE A 636 -38.92 1.40 -5.64
CA ILE A 636 -40.29 1.22 -5.15
C ILE A 636 -41.05 2.51 -5.42
N SER A 637 -42.15 2.40 -6.15
CA SER A 637 -43.07 3.50 -6.34
C SER A 637 -44.00 3.62 -5.15
N ILE A 638 -44.05 4.82 -4.57
CA ILE A 638 -44.91 5.12 -3.43
C ILE A 638 -46.39 4.99 -3.84
N ASN A 639 -46.72 5.28 -5.10
CA ASN A 639 -48.12 5.23 -5.56
C ASN A 639 -48.58 3.79 -5.83
N SER A 640 -47.76 2.99 -6.52
CA SER A 640 -48.14 1.64 -6.95
C SER A 640 -47.73 0.56 -5.95
N GLY A 641 -46.82 0.87 -5.01
CA GLY A 641 -46.21 -0.10 -4.10
C GLY A 641 -45.35 -1.16 -4.81
N ASN A 642 -45.14 -1.04 -6.13
CA ASN A 642 -44.45 -2.02 -6.97
C ASN A 642 -43.05 -1.54 -7.39
N TRP A 643 -42.25 -2.47 -7.93
CA TRP A 643 -40.97 -2.14 -8.53
C TRP A 643 -41.19 -1.46 -9.88
N GLU A 644 -40.71 -0.23 -9.99
CA GLU A 644 -40.75 0.55 -11.24
C GLU A 644 -39.34 0.75 -11.78
N TYR A 645 -39.21 0.62 -13.10
CA TYR A 645 -37.95 0.83 -13.79
C TYR A 645 -37.55 2.30 -13.71
N VAL A 646 -36.32 2.56 -13.29
CA VAL A 646 -35.80 3.93 -13.17
C VAL A 646 -34.87 4.24 -14.34
N SER A 647 -33.79 3.47 -14.50
CA SER A 647 -32.77 3.72 -15.52
C SER A 647 -31.86 2.52 -15.72
N ASN A 648 -31.11 2.51 -16.82
CA ASN A 648 -30.09 1.54 -17.17
C ASN A 648 -28.76 2.27 -17.39
N VAL A 649 -27.66 1.64 -16.99
CA VAL A 649 -26.31 2.20 -17.18
C VAL A 649 -26.03 2.34 -18.68
N PRO A 650 -25.55 3.51 -19.15
CA PRO A 650 -25.19 3.74 -20.56
C PRO A 650 -24.11 2.78 -21.07
N SER A 651 -24.14 2.50 -22.37
CA SER A 651 -23.15 1.63 -23.05
C SER A 651 -21.70 2.06 -22.80
N ASP A 652 -21.44 3.36 -22.79
CA ASP A 652 -20.09 3.92 -22.69
C ASP A 652 -19.46 3.61 -21.33
N ILE A 653 -20.28 3.64 -20.26
CA ILE A 653 -19.85 3.25 -18.91
C ILE A 653 -19.74 1.72 -18.83
N MET A 654 -20.68 0.99 -19.45
CA MET A 654 -20.66 -0.48 -19.49
C MET A 654 -19.38 -1.03 -20.14
N GLU A 655 -18.88 -0.41 -21.21
CA GLU A 655 -17.61 -0.79 -21.86
C GLU A 655 -16.39 -0.58 -20.95
N GLN A 656 -16.40 0.48 -20.12
CA GLN A 656 -15.29 0.78 -19.20
C GLN A 656 -15.25 -0.16 -18.00
N ILE A 657 -16.41 -0.62 -17.52
CA ILE A 657 -16.51 -1.53 -16.35
C ILE A 657 -16.51 -3.01 -16.75
N GLY A 658 -16.60 -3.32 -18.04
CA GLY A 658 -16.70 -4.67 -18.59
C GLY A 658 -15.44 -5.50 -18.35
N LYS A 659 -15.42 -6.29 -17.27
CA LYS A 659 -14.30 -7.18 -16.92
C LYS A 659 -14.78 -8.59 -16.60
N PRO A 660 -13.97 -9.62 -16.88
CA PRO A 660 -14.29 -10.99 -16.49
C PRO A 660 -14.26 -11.12 -14.96
N TYR A 661 -15.25 -11.82 -14.41
CA TYR A 661 -15.33 -12.11 -12.98
C TYR A 661 -15.86 -13.52 -12.72
N GLY A 662 -15.50 -14.08 -11.57
CA GLY A 662 -16.02 -15.35 -11.07
C GLY A 662 -17.13 -15.17 -10.03
N VAL A 663 -16.92 -14.25 -9.07
CA VAL A 663 -17.89 -13.91 -8.03
C VAL A 663 -18.14 -12.41 -8.05
N MET A 664 -19.39 -11.99 -7.86
CA MET A 664 -19.73 -10.59 -7.66
C MET A 664 -20.65 -10.41 -6.46
N ILE A 665 -20.39 -9.37 -5.67
CA ILE A 665 -21.22 -8.91 -4.57
C ILE A 665 -21.53 -7.42 -4.78
N GLY A 666 -22.60 -6.91 -4.18
CA GLY A 666 -22.93 -5.50 -4.30
C GLY A 666 -23.59 -4.93 -3.05
N CYS A 667 -23.53 -3.61 -2.94
CA CYS A 667 -24.20 -2.80 -1.95
C CYS A 667 -24.86 -1.62 -2.66
N LEU A 668 -26.06 -1.25 -2.21
CA LEU A 668 -26.86 -0.16 -2.75
C LEU A 668 -27.32 0.74 -1.61
N GLU A 669 -27.13 2.05 -1.77
CA GLU A 669 -27.57 3.07 -0.82
C GLU A 669 -28.24 4.20 -1.59
N ALA A 670 -29.38 4.70 -1.12
CA ALA A 670 -30.07 5.84 -1.73
C ALA A 670 -30.26 6.95 -0.70
N ARG A 671 -29.69 8.13 -1.00
CA ARG A 671 -29.76 9.28 -0.09
C ARG A 671 -29.72 10.59 -0.88
N ASN A 672 -30.53 11.57 -0.46
CA ASN A 672 -30.61 12.91 -1.04
C ASN A 672 -30.90 12.91 -2.56
N GLY A 673 -31.70 11.95 -3.04
CA GLY A 673 -32.03 11.81 -4.47
C GLY A 673 -30.94 11.16 -5.33
N ILE A 674 -29.80 10.76 -4.74
CA ILE A 674 -28.73 10.04 -5.43
C ILE A 674 -28.76 8.58 -5.01
N VAL A 675 -28.80 7.67 -5.98
CA VAL A 675 -28.67 6.23 -5.78
C VAL A 675 -27.23 5.83 -6.06
N ARG A 676 -26.59 5.18 -5.09
CA ARG A 676 -25.19 4.76 -5.16
C ARG A 676 -25.11 3.27 -5.09
N ALA A 677 -24.44 2.68 -6.07
CA ALA A 677 -24.20 1.25 -6.14
C ALA A 677 -22.71 0.99 -6.14
N VAL A 678 -22.25 0.07 -5.30
CA VAL A 678 -20.92 -0.51 -5.42
C VAL A 678 -21.04 -1.99 -5.72
N LEU A 679 -20.37 -2.42 -6.78
CA LEU A 679 -20.20 -3.81 -7.16
C LEU A 679 -18.74 -4.19 -6.93
N MET A 680 -18.51 -5.31 -6.23
CA MET A 680 -17.18 -5.88 -6.10
C MET A 680 -17.13 -7.21 -6.82
N SER A 681 -16.20 -7.32 -7.75
CA SER A 681 -15.96 -8.53 -8.51
C SER A 681 -14.67 -9.21 -8.03
N ASN A 682 -14.63 -10.54 -8.06
CA ASN A 682 -13.42 -11.30 -7.81
C ASN A 682 -13.12 -12.18 -9.02
N PHE A 683 -11.91 -12.06 -9.55
CA PHE A 683 -11.40 -12.90 -10.63
C PHE A 683 -10.02 -13.44 -10.26
N LYS A 684 -9.90 -14.77 -10.14
CA LYS A 684 -8.65 -15.48 -9.79
C LYS A 684 -7.93 -14.89 -8.56
N GLY A 685 -8.70 -14.41 -7.57
CA GLY A 685 -8.16 -13.84 -6.32
C GLY A 685 -7.82 -12.35 -6.39
N SER A 686 -7.99 -11.68 -7.54
CA SER A 686 -7.96 -10.22 -7.65
C SER A 686 -9.37 -9.66 -7.42
N TRP A 687 -9.48 -8.63 -6.58
CA TRP A 687 -10.74 -7.93 -6.33
C TRP A 687 -10.76 -6.62 -7.10
N ASP A 688 -11.86 -6.37 -7.81
CA ASP A 688 -12.14 -5.09 -8.46
C ASP A 688 -13.40 -4.45 -7.85
N ILE A 689 -13.44 -3.12 -7.82
CA ILE A 689 -14.54 -2.35 -7.21
C ILE A 689 -15.06 -1.35 -8.24
N ILE A 690 -16.34 -1.47 -8.55
CA ILE A 690 -17.06 -0.59 -9.47
C ILE A 690 -18.01 0.23 -8.63
N TRP A 691 -17.81 1.55 -8.58
CA TRP A 691 -18.73 2.50 -7.94
C TRP A 691 -19.50 3.26 -9.01
N LEU A 692 -20.83 3.06 -9.04
CA LEU A 692 -21.76 3.78 -9.88
C LEU A 692 -22.65 4.69 -9.04
N THR A 693 -22.93 5.88 -9.56
CA THR A 693 -23.88 6.82 -8.99
C THR A 693 -24.89 7.23 -10.04
N TYR A 694 -26.16 7.27 -9.63
CA TYR A 694 -27.28 7.72 -10.45
C TYR A 694 -27.98 8.87 -9.73
N ASP A 695 -27.97 10.05 -10.32
CA ASP A 695 -28.70 11.20 -9.82
C ASP A 695 -30.11 11.20 -10.40
N LYS A 696 -31.13 11.05 -9.54
CA LYS A 696 -32.53 11.02 -9.97
C LYS A 696 -33.01 12.34 -10.55
N LYS A 697 -32.42 13.47 -10.16
CA LYS A 697 -32.86 14.80 -10.62
C LYS A 697 -32.38 15.08 -12.04
N SER A 698 -31.10 14.81 -12.30
CA SER A 698 -30.51 15.01 -13.63
C SER A 698 -30.71 13.82 -14.57
N GLY A 699 -31.01 12.63 -14.04
CA GLY A 699 -31.11 11.39 -14.83
C GLY A 699 -29.76 10.88 -15.32
N LEU A 700 -28.65 11.43 -14.80
CA LEU A 700 -27.30 11.13 -15.25
C LEU A 700 -26.66 10.01 -14.43
N TRP A 701 -25.92 9.16 -15.13
CA TRP A 701 -25.04 8.16 -14.55
C TRP A 701 -23.61 8.66 -14.51
N THR A 702 -22.95 8.41 -13.39
CA THR A 702 -21.53 8.70 -13.21
C THR A 702 -20.84 7.46 -12.64
N TRP A 703 -19.72 7.09 -13.28
CA TRP A 703 -18.80 6.07 -12.75
C TRP A 703 -17.69 6.78 -12.00
N VAL A 704 -17.47 6.39 -10.74
CA VAL A 704 -16.40 6.93 -9.92
C VAL A 704 -15.18 6.01 -10.04
N PRO A 705 -14.10 6.44 -10.72
CA PRO A 705 -12.91 5.61 -10.89
C PRO A 705 -12.20 5.45 -9.54
N LEU A 706 -12.06 4.20 -9.10
CA LEU A 706 -11.37 3.86 -7.86
C LEU A 706 -9.92 3.45 -8.16
N PRO A 707 -8.92 3.99 -7.44
CA PRO A 707 -7.54 3.51 -7.54
C PRO A 707 -7.45 2.03 -7.15
N ASP A 708 -6.52 1.27 -7.73
CA ASP A 708 -6.34 -0.14 -7.36
C ASP A 708 -6.07 -0.29 -5.86
N CYS A 709 -6.98 -0.99 -5.18
CA CYS A 709 -6.94 -1.19 -3.74
C CYS A 709 -5.91 -2.27 -3.31
N LYS A 710 -5.09 -2.80 -4.24
CA LYS A 710 -4.05 -3.83 -4.02
C LYS A 710 -4.59 -5.00 -3.19
N MET A 711 -5.72 -5.56 -3.63
CA MET A 711 -6.50 -6.55 -2.86
C MET A 711 -6.22 -8.00 -3.23
N MET A 712 -5.23 -8.28 -4.08
CA MET A 712 -4.92 -9.64 -4.52
C MET A 712 -4.65 -10.58 -3.33
N GLY A 713 -5.36 -11.71 -3.28
CA GLY A 713 -5.20 -12.74 -2.24
C GLY A 713 -5.77 -12.39 -0.85
N SER A 714 -6.45 -11.25 -0.70
CA SER A 714 -7.09 -10.86 0.57
C SER A 714 -8.51 -11.39 0.71
N ASN A 715 -8.88 -11.83 1.91
CA ASN A 715 -10.27 -12.15 2.24
C ASN A 715 -11.02 -10.88 2.65
N LEU A 716 -12.12 -10.57 1.96
CA LEU A 716 -12.93 -9.41 2.28
C LEU A 716 -13.81 -9.69 3.52
N ALA A 717 -13.75 -8.84 4.53
CA ALA A 717 -14.55 -8.97 5.75
C ALA A 717 -15.76 -8.03 5.80
N GLY A 718 -15.89 -7.06 4.89
CA GLY A 718 -17.12 -6.30 4.68
C GLY A 718 -16.92 -5.06 3.82
N ILE A 719 -18.02 -4.54 3.28
CA ILE A 719 -18.08 -3.30 2.50
C ILE A 719 -19.37 -2.57 2.84
N THR A 720 -19.32 -1.24 2.96
CA THR A 720 -20.50 -0.44 3.25
C THR A 720 -20.28 1.01 2.81
N PHE A 721 -21.37 1.70 2.48
CA PHE A 721 -21.36 3.15 2.39
C PHE A 721 -21.54 3.75 3.79
N SER A 722 -21.03 4.97 3.96
CA SER A 722 -21.34 5.84 5.09
C SER A 722 -21.33 7.27 4.58
N SER A 723 -22.06 8.13 5.27
CA SER A 723 -22.09 9.56 4.97
C SER A 723 -21.98 10.34 6.27
N GLY A 724 -21.30 11.49 6.21
CA GLY A 724 -21.16 12.39 7.35
C GLY A 724 -20.13 11.97 8.39
N LEU A 725 -18.94 11.52 7.97
CA LEU A 725 -17.80 11.52 8.90
C LEU A 725 -17.53 12.93 9.37
N SER A 726 -17.56 13.16 10.68
CA SER A 726 -17.31 14.47 11.25
C SER A 726 -16.01 14.48 12.05
N LEU A 727 -15.29 15.59 11.96
CA LEU A 727 -14.24 15.94 12.89
C LEU A 727 -14.86 16.38 14.22
N THR A 728 -14.20 16.06 15.32
CA THR A 728 -14.46 16.61 16.67
C THR A 728 -13.28 17.41 17.16
#